data_AF-A0A8C6X8T5-F1
#
_entry.id   AF-A0A8C6X8T5-F1
#
_cell.length_a   1.000
_cell.length_b   1.000
_cell.length_c   1.000
_cell.angle_alpha   90.00
_cell.angle_beta   90.00
_cell.angle_gamma   90.00
#
_symmetry.space_group_name_H-M   'P 1'
#
loop_
_entity.id
_entity.type
_entity.pdbx_description
1 polymer ?
#
loop_
_entity_poly.entity_id
_entity_poly.type
_entity_poly.pdbx_seq_one_letter_code
_entity_poly.pdbx_strand_id
1 'polypeptide(L)'
;MHDLLLWNHATVTTCHSKTASLADEVSKADILVVAAGKAEMVKGEWIKPGSVVIDCGINHIPDRHGGNAIKERAAYITPVPGGVGPMTVAMLMQSTVESAQRFLEKYQPGKWNIQYRLLTPVTPVPSDIEVSRSCTPKPIGELAREIGLISDEVELYGQCKAKISLSTLKRLKDQPDGKYIVVTGITPTPLGEGKSTTTVGLVQALGAHLGQNAFACVRQPSQGPTFGIKGGAAGGGYSQVVPMEEFNLHLTGDIHAITAANNLVAAAIDARIFHEATQFFNYFRLHIMKMDPATLTNDEISKFVRLDIDPDSITWQRVLDTNDRFLRTITIGQSPSEKGYTRTAQFDITVASEIMAVLALTNSLEDMRERLGKMAVASSKKGVPITTEDLGVSGALAVLMKDAIKPNLMQTLEGNPVFVHAGPFANIAHGNSSVLADKIALKVVGKDGFVVTEAGFGADIGMEKFFDIKCRYSGLQPHVVVLVATIRALKMHGGGPMVSSVLVLENLNIPLLEKGCSNLRKQIENARIFGVPVVVAVNAFKSDTEAELQLVIRLAKEAGALDAVKCTHWADGGKGAVALAEAVQRASQAPSHFQFLYDVELPVVEKIRIIAQKIYGANDIELLPEAELKIIQYTKQGFGNLPICMAKTHLSLSHDPEQKGVPTGFILPIRDVRASVGAGFLYPLVGTVSVMAWKS
;
A
#
# COMPACT_ATOMS: atom_id res chain seq x y z
N MET A 1 12.74 -48.44 -12.93
CA MET A 1 13.77 -49.49 -12.81
C MET A 1 14.15 -50.09 -14.16
N HIS A 2 13.20 -50.49 -15.01
CA HIS A 2 13.47 -50.94 -16.38
C HIS A 2 14.44 -50.03 -17.14
N ASP A 3 14.08 -48.75 -17.34
CA ASP A 3 14.91 -47.82 -18.12
C ASP A 3 16.23 -47.48 -17.41
N LEU A 4 16.24 -47.48 -16.09
CA LEU A 4 17.45 -47.27 -15.29
C LEU A 4 18.49 -48.36 -15.53
N LEU A 5 18.07 -49.63 -15.60
CA LEU A 5 18.96 -50.74 -15.88
C LEU A 5 19.46 -50.70 -17.33
N LEU A 6 18.60 -50.35 -18.29
CA LEU A 6 19.00 -50.15 -19.69
C LEU A 6 20.04 -49.04 -19.85
N TRP A 7 19.87 -47.91 -19.15
CA TRP A 7 20.83 -46.80 -19.15
C TRP A 7 22.18 -47.16 -18.52
N ASN A 8 22.23 -48.21 -17.69
CA ASN A 8 23.46 -48.76 -17.13
C ASN A 8 23.94 -49.99 -17.92
N HIS A 9 23.57 -50.10 -19.19
CA HIS A 9 24.00 -51.15 -20.12
C HIS A 9 23.64 -52.58 -19.70
N ALA A 10 22.61 -52.76 -18.85
CA ALA A 10 22.10 -54.09 -18.53
C ALA A 10 21.13 -54.58 -19.60
N THR A 11 21.14 -55.89 -19.87
CA THR A 11 20.06 -56.53 -20.63
C THR A 11 18.82 -56.63 -19.74
N VAL A 12 17.69 -56.09 -20.19
CA VAL A 12 16.46 -56.06 -19.41
C VAL A 12 15.36 -56.83 -20.14
N THR A 13 14.78 -57.81 -19.45
CA THR A 13 13.61 -58.56 -19.90
C THR A 13 12.41 -58.16 -19.04
N THR A 14 11.32 -57.69 -19.67
CA THR A 14 10.07 -57.39 -18.96
C THR A 14 9.11 -58.55 -19.12
N CYS A 15 8.63 -59.11 -18.01
CA CYS A 15 7.64 -60.18 -18.00
C CYS A 15 6.32 -59.70 -17.38
N HIS A 16 5.20 -60.19 -17.93
CA HIS A 16 3.87 -59.98 -17.37
C HIS A 16 3.42 -61.24 -16.61
N SER A 17 2.37 -61.13 -15.79
CA SER A 17 1.76 -62.26 -15.08
C SER A 17 1.22 -63.39 -15.97
N LYS A 18 1.23 -63.22 -17.30
CA LYS A 18 0.79 -64.21 -18.29
C LYS A 18 1.92 -64.68 -19.21
N THR A 19 3.16 -64.30 -18.95
CA THR A 19 4.32 -64.80 -19.70
C THR A 19 4.39 -66.32 -19.55
N ALA A 20 4.30 -67.05 -20.66
CA ALA A 20 4.16 -68.51 -20.66
C ALA A 20 5.36 -69.22 -20.00
N SER A 21 6.56 -68.69 -20.19
CA SER A 21 7.83 -69.19 -19.64
C SER A 21 8.36 -68.33 -18.50
N LEU A 22 7.48 -67.80 -17.64
CA LEU A 22 7.87 -66.86 -16.59
C LEU A 22 8.95 -67.43 -15.65
N ALA A 23 8.86 -68.71 -15.29
CA ALA A 23 9.87 -69.36 -14.45
C ALA A 23 11.26 -69.39 -15.13
N ASP A 24 11.31 -69.69 -16.43
CA ASP A 24 12.57 -69.74 -17.18
C ASP A 24 13.21 -68.34 -17.28
N GLU A 25 12.41 -67.30 -17.51
CA GLU A 25 12.92 -65.92 -17.57
C GLU A 25 13.41 -65.43 -16.21
N VAL A 26 12.70 -65.76 -15.12
CA VAL A 26 13.15 -65.46 -13.75
C VAL A 26 14.48 -66.14 -13.44
N SER A 27 14.69 -67.38 -13.91
CA SER A 27 15.91 -68.15 -13.64
C SER A 27 17.17 -67.61 -14.32
N LYS A 28 17.02 -66.73 -15.31
CA LYS A 28 18.13 -66.08 -16.01
C LYS A 28 18.58 -64.79 -15.35
N ALA A 29 17.74 -64.18 -14.51
CA ALA A 29 17.96 -62.84 -13.99
C ALA A 29 19.03 -62.79 -12.89
N ASP A 30 20.06 -61.96 -13.09
CA ASP A 30 21.02 -61.60 -12.03
C ASP A 30 20.43 -60.58 -11.04
N ILE A 31 19.53 -59.73 -11.52
CA ILE A 31 18.72 -58.80 -10.72
C ILE A 31 17.25 -59.03 -11.08
N LEU A 32 16.45 -59.44 -10.10
CA LEU A 32 15.03 -59.70 -10.25
C LEU A 32 14.23 -58.61 -9.53
N VAL A 33 13.52 -57.77 -10.30
CA VAL A 33 12.59 -56.77 -9.74
C VAL A 33 11.17 -57.31 -9.79
N VAL A 34 10.55 -57.54 -8.63
CA VAL A 34 9.21 -58.12 -8.52
C VAL A 34 8.19 -57.04 -8.17
N ALA A 35 7.28 -56.76 -9.10
CA ALA A 35 6.18 -55.80 -8.91
C ALA A 35 4.85 -56.36 -9.44
N ALA A 36 4.61 -57.66 -9.22
CA ALA A 36 3.47 -58.38 -9.80
C ALA A 36 2.12 -58.12 -9.10
N GLY A 37 2.10 -57.42 -7.97
CA GLY A 37 0.89 -57.11 -7.20
C GLY A 37 0.19 -58.32 -6.55
N LYS A 38 0.68 -59.54 -6.79
CA LYS A 38 0.14 -60.81 -6.28
C LYS A 38 1.21 -61.53 -5.46
N ALA A 39 0.92 -61.76 -4.18
CA ALA A 39 1.82 -62.49 -3.29
C ALA A 39 2.05 -63.94 -3.77
N GLU A 40 3.24 -64.47 -3.51
CA GLU A 40 3.69 -65.83 -3.86
C GLU A 40 3.60 -66.19 -5.36
N MET A 41 3.47 -65.20 -6.25
CA MET A 41 3.42 -65.45 -7.69
C MET A 41 4.75 -65.96 -8.22
N VAL A 42 5.87 -65.36 -7.78
CA VAL A 42 7.22 -65.83 -8.09
C VAL A 42 7.63 -66.79 -6.98
N LYS A 43 8.08 -68.00 -7.35
CA LYS A 43 8.55 -69.02 -6.40
C LYS A 43 10.06 -68.95 -6.23
N GLY A 44 10.56 -69.21 -5.03
CA GLY A 44 12.01 -69.17 -4.74
C GLY A 44 12.83 -70.15 -5.58
N GLU A 45 12.24 -71.29 -5.97
CA GLU A 45 12.87 -72.27 -6.86
C GLU A 45 13.12 -71.75 -8.29
N TRP A 46 12.45 -70.68 -8.71
CA TRP A 46 12.67 -70.06 -10.01
C TRP A 46 13.85 -69.08 -10.00
N ILE A 47 14.27 -68.64 -8.81
CA ILE A 47 15.27 -67.57 -8.65
C ILE A 47 16.67 -68.14 -8.86
N LYS A 48 17.47 -67.47 -9.70
CA LYS A 48 18.87 -67.81 -9.94
C LYS A 48 19.68 -67.74 -8.64
N PRO A 49 20.43 -68.78 -8.25
CA PRO A 49 21.30 -68.71 -7.09
C PRO A 49 22.30 -67.54 -7.18
N GLY A 50 22.41 -66.74 -6.11
CA GLY A 50 23.29 -65.57 -6.04
C GLY A 50 22.71 -64.28 -6.63
N SER A 51 21.47 -64.29 -7.15
CA SER A 51 20.80 -63.10 -7.68
C SER A 51 20.36 -62.11 -6.60
N VAL A 52 20.17 -60.86 -7.00
CA VAL A 52 19.58 -59.81 -6.15
C VAL A 52 18.09 -59.70 -6.44
N VAL A 53 17.25 -59.80 -5.41
CA VAL A 53 15.80 -59.70 -5.51
C VAL A 53 15.33 -58.37 -4.93
N ILE A 54 14.72 -57.53 -5.76
CA ILE A 54 14.08 -56.29 -5.36
C ILE A 54 12.57 -56.54 -5.37
N ASP A 55 12.04 -56.90 -4.20
CA ASP A 55 10.60 -57.02 -3.98
C ASP A 55 10.00 -55.64 -3.72
N CYS A 56 9.15 -55.19 -4.65
CA CYS A 56 8.37 -53.96 -4.57
C CYS A 56 6.95 -54.21 -4.04
N GLY A 57 6.63 -55.44 -3.62
CA GLY A 57 5.33 -55.82 -3.09
C GLY A 57 4.99 -55.15 -1.75
N ILE A 58 3.70 -54.82 -1.59
CA ILE A 58 3.14 -54.22 -0.37
C ILE A 58 2.28 -55.21 0.44
N ASN A 59 2.11 -56.44 -0.08
CA ASN A 59 1.21 -57.44 0.49
C ASN A 59 1.91 -58.15 1.66
N HIS A 60 1.26 -58.19 2.83
CA HIS A 60 1.72 -58.93 4.00
C HIS A 60 0.92 -60.24 4.15
N ILE A 61 1.61 -61.38 4.17
CA ILE A 61 1.03 -62.68 4.55
C ILE A 61 1.64 -63.11 5.89
N PRO A 62 0.85 -63.34 6.96
CA PRO A 62 1.33 -63.87 8.23
C PRO A 62 1.96 -65.26 8.03
N ASP A 63 3.15 -65.44 8.58
CA ASP A 63 4.15 -66.43 8.15
C ASP A 63 3.70 -67.91 8.14
N ARG A 64 3.93 -68.58 7.01
CA ARG A 64 4.47 -69.95 6.95
C ARG A 64 5.27 -70.12 5.64
N HIS A 65 6.58 -69.88 5.72
CA HIS A 65 7.63 -70.51 4.90
C HIS A 65 7.88 -70.01 3.45
N GLY A 66 7.09 -69.07 2.90
CA GLY A 66 7.34 -68.55 1.55
C GLY A 66 8.59 -67.68 1.38
N GLY A 67 8.98 -66.91 2.41
CA GLY A 67 10.13 -65.99 2.35
C GLY A 67 11.50 -66.64 2.55
N ASN A 68 11.58 -67.80 3.20
CA ASN A 68 12.85 -68.48 3.48
C ASN A 68 13.49 -69.08 2.21
N ALA A 69 12.68 -69.68 1.33
CA ALA A 69 13.18 -70.28 0.09
C ALA A 69 13.81 -69.25 -0.88
N ILE A 70 13.37 -67.98 -0.83
CA ILE A 70 13.98 -66.90 -1.61
C ILE A 70 15.27 -66.42 -0.95
N LYS A 71 15.28 -66.23 0.38
CA LYS A 71 16.47 -65.84 1.14
C LYS A 71 17.62 -66.85 1.05
N GLU A 72 17.31 -68.14 0.90
CA GLU A 72 18.31 -69.20 0.77
C GLU A 72 19.01 -69.22 -0.60
N ARG A 73 18.39 -68.63 -1.64
CA ARG A 73 18.94 -68.62 -3.00
C ARG A 73 19.41 -67.25 -3.47
N ALA A 74 18.74 -66.17 -3.07
CA ALA A 74 19.13 -64.82 -3.41
C ALA A 74 20.34 -64.39 -2.56
N ALA A 75 21.31 -63.71 -3.17
CA ALA A 75 22.40 -63.08 -2.42
C ALA A 75 21.90 -61.91 -1.58
N TYR A 76 20.83 -61.25 -2.01
CA TYR A 76 20.17 -60.16 -1.30
C TYR A 76 18.69 -60.08 -1.66
N ILE A 77 17.83 -59.75 -0.70
CA ILE A 77 16.41 -59.47 -0.91
C ILE A 77 15.99 -58.23 -0.11
N THR A 78 15.17 -57.36 -0.70
CA THR A 78 14.57 -56.22 0.03
C THR A 78 13.61 -56.72 1.13
N PRO A 79 13.58 -56.07 2.31
CA PRO A 79 12.73 -56.51 3.41
C PRO A 79 11.24 -56.36 3.09
N VAL A 80 10.41 -57.30 3.54
CA VAL A 80 8.94 -57.27 3.42
C VAL A 80 8.31 -57.53 4.80
N PRO A 81 7.27 -56.78 5.22
CA PRO A 81 6.65 -55.66 4.51
C PRO A 81 7.53 -54.41 4.57
N GLY A 82 7.55 -53.63 3.48
CA GLY A 82 8.31 -52.37 3.42
C GLY A 82 9.08 -52.16 2.13
N GLY A 83 9.49 -53.24 1.44
CA GLY A 83 10.11 -53.24 0.11
C GLY A 83 11.07 -52.07 -0.13
N VAL A 84 10.80 -51.33 -1.20
CA VAL A 84 11.47 -50.07 -1.57
C VAL A 84 10.88 -48.83 -0.88
N GLY A 85 9.91 -48.97 0.01
CA GLY A 85 9.23 -47.87 0.70
C GLY A 85 10.18 -46.92 1.44
N PRO A 86 11.12 -47.41 2.27
CA PRO A 86 12.16 -46.56 2.87
C PRO A 86 13.01 -45.84 1.83
N MET A 87 13.31 -46.47 0.69
CA MET A 87 14.02 -45.82 -0.43
C MET A 87 13.16 -44.75 -1.09
N THR A 88 11.85 -44.96 -1.28
CA THR A 88 10.93 -43.94 -1.80
C THR A 88 10.89 -42.73 -0.86
N VAL A 89 10.79 -42.95 0.45
CA VAL A 89 10.83 -41.87 1.44
C VAL A 89 12.17 -41.13 1.39
N ALA A 90 13.30 -41.85 1.35
CA ALA A 90 14.62 -41.25 1.25
C ALA A 90 14.81 -40.44 -0.04
N MET A 91 14.33 -40.94 -1.18
CA MET A 91 14.37 -40.23 -2.46
C MET A 91 13.47 -39.00 -2.50
N LEU A 92 12.30 -39.06 -1.86
CA LEU A 92 11.46 -37.88 -1.69
C LEU A 92 12.16 -36.83 -0.83
N MET A 93 12.73 -37.22 0.32
CA MET A 93 13.49 -36.32 1.18
C MET A 93 14.70 -35.73 0.47
N GLN A 94 15.48 -36.55 -0.25
CA GLN A 94 16.61 -36.10 -1.05
C GLN A 94 16.15 -35.12 -2.13
N SER A 95 15.11 -35.45 -2.89
CA SER A 95 14.56 -34.56 -3.92
C SER A 95 14.06 -33.24 -3.32
N THR A 96 13.44 -33.27 -2.13
CA THR A 96 13.03 -32.08 -1.39
C THR A 96 14.24 -31.25 -0.97
N VAL A 97 15.29 -31.87 -0.43
CA VAL A 97 16.53 -31.18 -0.02
C VAL A 97 17.23 -30.57 -1.23
N GLU A 98 17.40 -31.33 -2.32
CA GLU A 98 18.00 -30.83 -3.57
C GLU A 98 17.15 -29.70 -4.18
N SER A 99 15.82 -29.80 -4.11
CA SER A 99 14.94 -28.72 -4.55
C SER A 99 15.10 -27.47 -3.68
N ALA A 100 15.22 -27.63 -2.36
CA ALA A 100 15.46 -26.53 -1.43
C ALA A 100 16.85 -25.90 -1.64
N GLN A 101 17.88 -26.71 -1.89
CA GLN A 101 19.23 -26.22 -2.23
C GLN A 101 19.22 -25.44 -3.54
N ARG A 102 18.66 -26.00 -4.62
CA ARG A 102 18.50 -25.29 -5.90
C ARG A 102 17.70 -24.01 -5.74
N PHE A 103 16.68 -24.00 -4.88
CA PHE A 103 15.92 -22.80 -4.55
C PHE A 103 16.82 -21.77 -3.86
N LEU A 104 17.58 -22.15 -2.83
CA LEU A 104 18.49 -21.25 -2.11
C LEU A 104 19.65 -20.74 -2.98
N GLU A 105 20.14 -21.55 -3.92
CA GLU A 105 21.17 -21.14 -4.88
C GLU A 105 20.66 -20.12 -5.89
N LYS A 106 19.42 -20.30 -6.39
CA LYS A 106 18.79 -19.38 -7.36
C LYS A 106 18.19 -18.14 -6.69
N TYR A 107 17.69 -18.29 -5.47
CA TYR A 107 17.04 -17.24 -4.71
C TYR A 107 18.05 -16.62 -3.74
N GLN A 108 18.75 -15.60 -4.21
CA GLN A 108 19.50 -14.71 -3.33
C GLN A 108 18.57 -13.56 -2.92
N PRO A 109 18.18 -13.45 -1.63
CA PRO A 109 17.34 -12.35 -1.17
C PRO A 109 17.94 -11.00 -1.57
N GLY A 110 17.14 -10.17 -2.23
CA GLY A 110 17.57 -8.86 -2.71
C GLY A 110 18.26 -8.84 -4.08
N LYS A 111 18.38 -9.96 -4.80
CA LYS A 111 18.78 -9.96 -6.22
C LYS A 111 17.59 -10.31 -7.10
N TRP A 112 17.08 -9.33 -7.84
CA TRP A 112 15.99 -9.56 -8.80
C TRP A 112 16.53 -10.05 -10.14
N ASN A 113 15.77 -10.91 -10.81
CA ASN A 113 16.03 -11.33 -12.19
C ASN A 113 14.91 -10.81 -13.11
N ILE A 114 14.66 -9.52 -12.99
CA ILE A 114 13.56 -8.83 -13.68
C ILE A 114 13.94 -8.50 -15.11
N GLN A 115 13.06 -8.87 -16.05
CA GLN A 115 13.21 -8.48 -17.45
C GLN A 115 12.48 -7.17 -17.71
N TYR A 116 13.21 -6.07 -17.77
CA TYR A 116 12.65 -4.77 -18.13
C TYR A 116 12.33 -4.67 -19.62
N ARG A 117 11.35 -3.83 -19.94
CA ARG A 117 11.03 -3.45 -21.32
C ARG A 117 11.49 -2.03 -21.56
N LEU A 118 12.50 -1.83 -22.39
CA LEU A 118 12.87 -0.48 -22.82
C LEU A 118 11.83 0.07 -23.80
N LEU A 119 11.46 1.34 -23.61
CA LEU A 119 10.50 2.02 -24.45
C LEU A 119 11.16 2.57 -25.71
N THR A 120 10.36 2.69 -26.77
CA THR A 120 10.68 3.46 -27.98
C THR A 120 9.68 4.61 -28.09
N PRO A 121 9.91 5.74 -27.40
CA PRO A 121 8.97 6.86 -27.42
C PRO A 121 8.79 7.45 -28.81
N VAL A 122 7.55 7.84 -29.15
CA VAL A 122 7.22 8.58 -30.38
C VAL A 122 6.96 10.06 -30.09
N THR A 123 7.22 10.91 -31.08
CA THR A 123 7.00 12.37 -31.01
C THR A 123 6.10 12.82 -32.18
N PRO A 124 5.03 13.60 -31.94
CA PRO A 124 4.56 14.07 -30.65
C PRO A 124 4.08 12.94 -29.73
N VAL A 125 4.19 13.14 -28.42
CA VAL A 125 3.74 12.15 -27.42
C VAL A 125 2.22 11.94 -27.57
N PRO A 126 1.74 10.70 -27.73
CA PRO A 126 0.32 10.39 -27.83
C PRO A 126 -0.45 10.73 -26.55
N SER A 127 -1.77 10.60 -26.56
CA SER A 127 -2.54 10.72 -25.32
C SER A 127 -2.16 9.65 -24.31
N ASP A 128 -2.34 9.93 -23.02
CA ASP A 128 -1.94 9.02 -21.94
C ASP A 128 -2.56 7.62 -22.09
N ILE A 129 -3.83 7.54 -22.51
CA ILE A 129 -4.53 6.28 -22.73
C ILE A 129 -3.99 5.51 -23.95
N GLU A 130 -3.61 6.21 -25.02
CA GLU A 130 -3.00 5.58 -26.21
C GLU A 130 -1.63 5.01 -25.85
N VAL A 131 -0.82 5.73 -25.08
CA VAL A 131 0.45 5.21 -24.56
C VAL A 131 0.21 3.97 -23.69
N SER A 132 -0.74 4.02 -22.74
CA SER A 132 -1.07 2.87 -21.89
C SER A 132 -1.53 1.65 -22.69
N ARG A 133 -2.33 1.84 -23.77
CA ARG A 133 -2.85 0.74 -24.60
C ARG A 133 -1.82 0.21 -25.61
N SER A 134 -0.81 1.01 -25.97
CA SER A 134 0.27 0.58 -26.87
C SER A 134 1.17 -0.52 -26.26
N CYS A 135 1.12 -0.69 -24.94
CA CYS A 135 1.96 -1.60 -24.19
C CYS A 135 1.14 -2.78 -23.66
N THR A 136 1.54 -4.02 -23.97
CA THR A 136 0.98 -5.22 -23.31
C THR A 136 1.74 -5.48 -22.01
N PRO A 137 1.13 -5.33 -20.82
CA PRO A 137 1.83 -5.53 -19.55
C PRO A 137 2.32 -6.97 -19.42
N LYS A 138 3.42 -7.17 -18.67
CA LYS A 138 3.88 -8.51 -18.30
C LYS A 138 2.82 -9.21 -17.43
N PRO A 139 2.59 -10.53 -17.55
CA PRO A 139 1.76 -11.25 -16.60
C PRO A 139 2.22 -10.97 -15.16
N ILE A 140 1.32 -10.53 -14.29
CA ILE A 140 1.68 -10.02 -12.97
C ILE A 140 2.31 -11.10 -12.08
N GLY A 141 1.93 -12.36 -12.28
CA GLY A 141 2.55 -13.50 -11.57
C GLY A 141 3.99 -13.77 -12.01
N GLU A 142 4.35 -13.41 -13.24
CA GLU A 142 5.75 -13.44 -13.70
C GLU A 142 6.54 -12.33 -13.02
N LEU A 143 6.04 -11.09 -13.03
CA LEU A 143 6.68 -9.97 -12.33
C LEU A 143 6.86 -10.27 -10.84
N ALA A 144 5.83 -10.80 -10.17
CA ALA A 144 5.89 -11.15 -8.76
C ALA A 144 7.03 -12.16 -8.48
N ARG A 145 7.23 -13.15 -9.35
CA ARG A 145 8.32 -14.12 -9.22
C ARG A 145 9.69 -13.48 -9.43
N GLU A 146 9.82 -12.60 -10.42
CA GLU A 146 11.08 -11.91 -10.74
C GLU A 146 11.58 -11.00 -9.61
N ILE A 147 10.66 -10.39 -8.85
CA ILE A 147 10.96 -9.57 -7.68
C ILE A 147 11.08 -10.39 -6.39
N GLY A 148 10.96 -11.71 -6.47
CA GLY A 148 11.18 -12.63 -5.37
C GLY A 148 9.98 -12.86 -4.43
N LEU A 149 8.75 -12.57 -4.86
CA LEU A 149 7.54 -13.05 -4.16
C LEU A 149 7.30 -14.52 -4.48
N ILE A 150 6.79 -15.27 -3.50
CA ILE A 150 6.43 -16.69 -3.65
C ILE A 150 4.94 -16.84 -3.96
N SER A 151 4.55 -17.99 -4.54
CA SER A 151 3.17 -18.21 -5.01
C SER A 151 2.12 -18.00 -3.92
N ASP A 152 2.38 -18.43 -2.69
CA ASP A 152 1.44 -18.34 -1.56
C ASP A 152 1.25 -16.90 -1.04
N GLU A 153 2.07 -15.96 -1.51
CA GLU A 153 2.00 -14.55 -1.15
C GLU A 153 1.25 -13.71 -2.18
N VAL A 154 0.87 -14.29 -3.32
CA VAL A 154 0.36 -13.57 -4.49
C VAL A 154 -1.04 -14.06 -4.84
N GLU A 155 -2.03 -13.18 -4.66
CA GLU A 155 -3.43 -13.43 -5.00
C GLU A 155 -3.78 -12.70 -6.31
N LEU A 156 -3.91 -13.43 -7.42
CA LEU A 156 -4.10 -12.84 -8.75
C LEU A 156 -5.52 -12.25 -8.93
N TYR A 157 -5.59 -11.05 -9.53
CA TYR A 157 -6.83 -10.37 -9.94
C TYR A 157 -6.80 -10.15 -11.46
N GLY A 158 -6.99 -11.24 -12.19
CA GLY A 158 -6.71 -11.27 -13.64
C GLY A 158 -5.21 -11.33 -13.93
N GLN A 159 -4.82 -10.87 -15.12
CA GLN A 159 -3.44 -11.03 -15.60
C GLN A 159 -2.49 -9.88 -15.23
N CYS A 160 -3.02 -8.70 -14.89
CA CYS A 160 -2.22 -7.48 -14.77
C CYS A 160 -2.09 -6.92 -13.34
N LYS A 161 -2.78 -7.51 -12.37
CA LYS A 161 -2.81 -7.03 -10.97
C LYS A 161 -2.96 -8.18 -9.98
N ALA A 162 -2.38 -8.03 -8.80
CA ALA A 162 -2.45 -9.04 -7.73
C ALA A 162 -2.46 -8.39 -6.35
N LYS A 163 -3.06 -9.02 -5.34
CA LYS A 163 -2.92 -8.65 -3.93
C LYS A 163 -1.75 -9.38 -3.31
N ILE A 164 -0.97 -8.69 -2.47
CA ILE A 164 0.20 -9.27 -1.79
C ILE A 164 -0.08 -9.50 -0.31
N SER A 165 0.17 -10.73 0.13
CA SER A 165 -0.05 -11.19 1.49
C SER A 165 0.86 -10.49 2.50
N LEU A 166 0.32 -10.17 3.69
CA LEU A 166 1.13 -9.63 4.79
C LEU A 166 2.11 -10.66 5.38
N SER A 167 1.97 -11.95 5.02
CA SER A 167 2.95 -12.99 5.38
C SER A 167 4.34 -12.73 4.78
N THR A 168 4.44 -11.96 3.68
CA THR A 168 5.70 -11.52 3.10
C THR A 168 6.57 -10.76 4.13
N LEU A 169 5.97 -9.91 4.97
CA LEU A 169 6.70 -9.21 6.04
C LEU A 169 7.26 -10.17 7.09
N LYS A 170 6.51 -11.24 7.42
CA LYS A 170 6.95 -12.25 8.39
C LYS A 170 8.13 -13.04 7.83
N ARG A 171 8.08 -13.43 6.56
CA ARG A 171 9.16 -14.15 5.87
C ARG A 171 10.42 -13.29 5.72
N LEU A 172 10.26 -12.02 5.38
CA LEU A 172 11.37 -11.10 5.12
C LEU A 172 11.78 -10.28 6.35
N LYS A 173 11.37 -10.67 7.56
CA LYS A 173 11.64 -9.89 8.80
C LYS A 173 13.13 -9.58 9.00
N ASP A 174 14.00 -10.53 8.64
CA ASP A 174 15.46 -10.46 8.84
C ASP A 174 16.19 -9.79 7.65
N GLN A 175 15.49 -9.53 6.55
CA GLN A 175 16.05 -8.79 5.40
C GLN A 175 16.10 -7.30 5.75
N PRO A 176 17.24 -6.61 5.60
CA PRO A 176 17.31 -5.17 5.85
C PRO A 176 16.45 -4.40 4.85
N ASP A 177 15.84 -3.30 5.32
CA ASP A 177 15.07 -2.40 4.50
C ASP A 177 15.97 -1.70 3.47
N GLY A 178 15.44 -1.45 2.28
CA GLY A 178 16.08 -0.61 1.28
C GLY A 178 16.02 0.89 1.59
N LYS A 179 16.39 1.69 0.59
CA LYS A 179 16.38 3.15 0.65
C LYS A 179 14.98 3.68 0.40
N TYR A 180 14.50 4.53 1.30
CA TYR A 180 13.13 5.06 1.26
C TYR A 180 13.11 6.51 0.76
N ILE A 181 12.51 6.73 -0.40
CA ILE A 181 12.53 8.01 -1.13
C ILE A 181 11.12 8.58 -1.18
N VAL A 182 10.93 9.83 -0.77
CA VAL A 182 9.63 10.49 -0.86
C VAL A 182 9.65 11.58 -1.93
N VAL A 183 8.73 11.47 -2.88
CA VAL A 183 8.47 12.48 -3.91
C VAL A 183 7.39 13.43 -3.43
N THR A 184 7.70 14.72 -3.47
CA THR A 184 6.77 15.81 -3.17
C THR A 184 6.94 16.90 -4.24
N GLY A 185 6.37 18.08 -4.02
CA GLY A 185 6.56 19.19 -4.94
C GLY A 185 6.41 20.54 -4.28
N ILE A 186 6.57 21.57 -5.11
CA ILE A 186 6.19 22.93 -4.75
C ILE A 186 4.69 23.03 -4.46
N THR A 187 4.26 24.17 -3.93
CA THR A 187 2.82 24.43 -3.70
C THR A 187 2.06 24.24 -5.02
N PRO A 188 1.04 23.37 -5.07
CA PRO A 188 0.32 23.09 -6.30
C PRO A 188 -0.24 24.32 -7.01
N THR A 189 -0.14 24.30 -8.34
CA THR A 189 -0.82 25.23 -9.25
C THR A 189 -1.83 24.46 -10.10
N PRO A 190 -2.85 25.13 -10.69
CA PRO A 190 -3.82 24.45 -11.57
C PRO A 190 -3.20 23.74 -12.78
N LEU A 191 -1.95 24.03 -13.12
CA LEU A 191 -1.21 23.43 -14.24
C LEU A 191 -0.71 22.01 -13.96
N GLY A 192 -0.57 21.64 -12.69
CA GLY A 192 0.02 20.38 -12.27
C GLY A 192 1.55 20.35 -12.42
N GLU A 193 2.21 19.77 -11.41
CA GLU A 193 3.69 19.71 -11.38
C GLU A 193 4.23 18.38 -11.94
N GLY A 194 3.38 17.36 -12.07
CA GLY A 194 3.78 16.02 -12.54
C GLY A 194 4.46 15.16 -11.46
N LYS A 195 4.08 15.28 -10.18
CA LYS A 195 4.67 14.49 -9.07
C LYS A 195 4.61 12.98 -9.28
N SER A 196 3.43 12.45 -9.61
CA SER A 196 3.26 11.01 -9.85
C SER A 196 4.00 10.56 -11.10
N THR A 197 4.07 11.42 -12.12
CA THR A 197 4.89 11.21 -13.33
C THR A 197 6.37 11.06 -12.96
N THR A 198 6.88 11.91 -12.06
CA THR A 198 8.26 11.82 -11.55
C THR A 198 8.49 10.60 -10.67
N THR A 199 7.51 10.21 -9.86
CA THR A 199 7.60 8.97 -9.05
C THR A 199 7.79 7.75 -9.94
N VAL A 200 6.96 7.62 -10.98
CA VAL A 200 7.06 6.51 -11.93
C VAL A 200 8.33 6.59 -12.77
N GLY A 201 8.65 7.77 -13.31
CA GLY A 201 9.85 7.98 -14.12
C GLY A 201 11.14 7.70 -13.36
N LEU A 202 11.21 8.07 -12.08
CA LEU A 202 12.35 7.79 -11.21
C LEU A 202 12.52 6.28 -10.97
N VAL A 203 11.44 5.55 -10.72
CA VAL A 203 11.50 4.09 -10.53
C VAL A 203 11.91 3.37 -11.82
N GLN A 204 11.37 3.82 -12.96
CA GLN A 204 11.79 3.36 -14.29
C GLN A 204 13.29 3.59 -14.50
N ALA A 205 13.79 4.80 -14.24
CA ALA A 205 15.21 5.13 -14.34
C ALA A 205 16.09 4.26 -13.44
N LEU A 206 15.75 4.14 -12.16
CA LEU A 206 16.51 3.32 -11.20
C LEU A 206 16.55 1.84 -11.62
N GLY A 207 15.41 1.29 -12.05
CA GLY A 207 15.32 -0.11 -12.42
C GLY A 207 15.82 -0.42 -13.83
N ALA A 208 15.09 0.06 -14.84
CA ALA A 208 15.30 -0.34 -16.23
C ALA A 208 16.56 0.25 -16.86
N HIS A 209 17.08 1.37 -16.32
CA HIS A 209 18.24 2.08 -16.89
C HIS A 209 19.50 1.99 -16.01
N LEU A 210 19.35 1.93 -14.68
CA LEU A 210 20.49 1.79 -13.73
C LEU A 210 20.62 0.39 -13.09
N GLY A 211 19.72 -0.54 -13.40
CA GLY A 211 19.79 -1.93 -12.94
C GLY A 211 19.61 -2.12 -11.44
N GLN A 212 19.01 -1.16 -10.73
CA GLN A 212 18.74 -1.26 -9.30
C GLN A 212 17.38 -1.89 -9.02
N ASN A 213 17.24 -2.62 -7.91
CA ASN A 213 15.91 -2.98 -7.45
C ASN A 213 15.16 -1.70 -7.08
N ALA A 214 14.08 -1.41 -7.79
CA ALA A 214 13.31 -0.20 -7.60
C ALA A 214 11.81 -0.50 -7.61
N PHE A 215 11.09 0.05 -6.64
CA PHE A 215 9.67 -0.21 -6.42
C PHE A 215 8.94 1.11 -6.18
N ALA A 216 7.82 1.35 -6.86
CA ALA A 216 6.98 2.52 -6.59
C ALA A 216 5.85 2.19 -5.61
N CYS A 217 5.52 3.10 -4.70
CA CYS A 217 4.32 3.01 -3.87
C CYS A 217 3.47 4.26 -4.08
N VAL A 218 2.27 4.08 -4.64
CA VAL A 218 1.36 5.18 -5.00
C VAL A 218 -0.03 4.95 -4.44
N ARG A 219 -0.82 6.03 -4.41
CA ARG A 219 -2.19 6.00 -3.92
C ARG A 219 -3.13 5.44 -4.97
N GLN A 220 -4.15 4.72 -4.52
CA GLN A 220 -5.32 4.41 -5.34
C GLN A 220 -6.15 5.69 -5.54
N PRO A 221 -6.49 6.07 -6.79
CA PRO A 221 -7.39 7.17 -7.04
C PRO A 221 -8.84 6.79 -6.69
N SER A 222 -9.64 7.78 -6.29
CA SER A 222 -11.10 7.63 -6.24
C SER A 222 -11.65 7.50 -7.66
N GLN A 223 -12.66 6.64 -7.84
CA GLN A 223 -13.32 6.49 -9.14
C GLN A 223 -14.24 7.67 -9.46
N GLY A 224 -14.75 8.37 -8.45
CA GLY A 224 -15.72 9.47 -8.61
C GLY A 224 -15.21 10.58 -9.54
N PRO A 225 -14.01 11.16 -9.30
CA PRO A 225 -13.39 12.14 -10.18
C PRO A 225 -13.15 11.66 -11.62
N THR A 226 -12.94 10.36 -11.83
CA THR A 226 -12.69 9.79 -13.18
C THR A 226 -13.82 10.09 -14.16
N PHE A 227 -15.07 10.15 -13.67
CA PHE A 227 -16.25 10.45 -14.48
C PHE A 227 -16.59 11.95 -14.56
N GLY A 228 -15.81 12.81 -13.90
CA GLY A 228 -15.97 14.26 -13.92
C GLY A 228 -14.89 14.95 -14.75
N ILE A 229 -13.85 15.44 -14.07
CA ILE A 229 -12.79 16.25 -14.68
C ILE A 229 -11.56 15.36 -14.92
N LYS A 230 -11.52 14.73 -16.11
CA LYS A 230 -10.43 13.89 -16.66
C LYS A 230 -9.90 12.77 -15.73
N GLY A 231 -10.02 11.53 -16.20
CA GLY A 231 -9.48 10.34 -15.53
C GLY A 231 -8.07 10.51 -15.00
N GLY A 232 -7.83 10.08 -13.76
CA GLY A 232 -6.56 10.25 -13.06
C GLY A 232 -5.44 9.44 -13.73
N ALA A 233 -4.52 10.09 -14.43
CA ALA A 233 -3.35 9.37 -14.89
C ALA A 233 -2.49 8.94 -13.68
N ALA A 234 -2.13 7.66 -13.64
CA ALA A 234 -1.19 7.08 -12.68
C ALA A 234 0.25 7.48 -13.03
N GLY A 235 0.49 8.79 -13.13
CA GLY A 235 1.65 9.36 -13.85
C GLY A 235 1.21 10.14 -15.09
N GLY A 236 1.98 10.07 -16.17
CA GLY A 236 1.62 10.67 -17.47
C GLY A 236 2.67 10.40 -18.56
N GLY A 237 2.27 10.49 -19.83
CA GLY A 237 3.13 10.20 -20.98
C GLY A 237 3.73 8.79 -20.89
N TYR A 238 5.05 8.66 -21.04
CA TYR A 238 5.76 7.38 -20.94
C TYR A 238 6.16 6.97 -19.50
N SER A 239 5.74 7.75 -18.51
CA SER A 239 5.92 7.46 -17.08
C SER A 239 4.58 7.21 -16.40
N GLN A 240 4.02 6.02 -16.60
CA GLN A 240 2.70 5.63 -16.08
C GLN A 240 2.67 4.22 -15.50
N VAL A 241 1.77 4.00 -14.53
CA VAL A 241 1.31 2.66 -14.11
C VAL A 241 0.29 2.14 -15.11
N VAL A 242 0.40 0.86 -15.49
CA VAL A 242 -0.46 0.22 -16.49
C VAL A 242 -1.05 -1.09 -15.99
N PRO A 243 -2.27 -1.46 -16.45
CA PRO A 243 -3.18 -0.69 -17.33
C PRO A 243 -3.87 0.49 -16.61
N MET A 244 -4.00 1.62 -17.31
CA MET A 244 -4.60 2.84 -16.72
C MET A 244 -6.09 2.71 -16.38
N GLU A 245 -6.85 1.89 -17.14
CA GLU A 245 -8.28 1.67 -16.89
C GLU A 245 -8.52 0.92 -15.58
N GLU A 246 -7.73 -0.13 -15.35
CA GLU A 246 -7.74 -0.93 -14.12
C GLU A 246 -7.35 -0.08 -12.89
N PHE A 247 -6.39 0.83 -13.07
CA PHE A 247 -5.94 1.76 -12.03
C PHE A 247 -7.03 2.74 -11.59
N ASN A 248 -7.87 3.22 -12.51
CA ASN A 248 -8.80 4.34 -12.29
C ASN A 248 -10.21 3.97 -11.86
N LEU A 249 -10.57 2.69 -11.98
CA LEU A 249 -11.91 2.20 -11.71
C LEU A 249 -11.93 1.40 -10.41
N HIS A 250 -12.29 0.11 -10.48
CA HIS A 250 -12.53 -0.70 -9.29
C HIS A 250 -11.25 -1.27 -8.68
N LEU A 251 -10.15 -1.31 -9.44
CA LEU A 251 -8.90 -1.98 -9.09
C LEU A 251 -9.17 -3.40 -8.56
N THR A 252 -9.04 -3.62 -7.26
CA THR A 252 -9.27 -4.89 -6.57
C THR A 252 -10.42 -4.84 -5.56
N GLY A 253 -11.15 -3.72 -5.51
CA GLY A 253 -12.34 -3.55 -4.65
C GLY A 253 -12.09 -2.88 -3.30
N ASP A 254 -10.89 -2.35 -3.03
CA ASP A 254 -10.52 -1.79 -1.72
C ASP A 254 -11.43 -0.63 -1.29
N ILE A 255 -11.71 0.32 -2.20
CA ILE A 255 -12.62 1.44 -1.93
C ILE A 255 -14.06 0.95 -1.73
N HIS A 256 -14.47 -0.14 -2.38
CA HIS A 256 -15.80 -0.73 -2.15
C HIS A 256 -15.90 -1.34 -0.76
N ALA A 257 -14.86 -2.03 -0.30
CA ALA A 257 -14.77 -2.55 1.06
C ALA A 257 -14.85 -1.43 2.11
N ILE A 258 -14.13 -0.33 1.89
CA ILE A 258 -14.21 0.87 2.74
C ILE A 258 -15.63 1.46 2.75
N THR A 259 -16.26 1.55 1.57
CA THR A 259 -17.64 2.06 1.45
C THR A 259 -18.60 1.22 2.28
N ALA A 260 -18.53 -0.10 2.15
CA ALA A 260 -19.35 -1.04 2.92
C ALA A 260 -19.10 -0.93 4.42
N ALA A 261 -17.82 -0.91 4.84
CA ALA A 261 -17.44 -0.80 6.24
C ALA A 261 -17.90 0.53 6.87
N ASN A 262 -17.71 1.65 6.19
CA ASN A 262 -18.13 2.96 6.68
C ASN A 262 -19.65 3.04 6.82
N ASN A 263 -20.39 2.55 5.83
CA ASN A 263 -21.85 2.58 5.84
C ASN A 263 -22.45 1.58 6.85
N LEU A 264 -21.74 0.50 7.19
CA LEU A 264 -22.10 -0.38 8.31
C LEU A 264 -22.05 0.38 9.65
N VAL A 265 -21.01 1.18 9.89
CA VAL A 265 -20.93 2.02 11.10
C VAL A 265 -22.09 3.01 11.16
N ALA A 266 -22.37 3.70 10.05
CA ALA A 266 -23.48 4.64 9.98
C ALA A 266 -24.83 3.96 10.25
N ALA A 267 -25.05 2.76 9.69
CA ALA A 267 -26.25 1.97 9.94
C ALA A 267 -26.35 1.52 11.41
N ALA A 268 -25.23 1.12 12.03
CA ALA A 268 -25.18 0.69 13.41
C ALA A 268 -25.53 1.82 14.39
N ILE A 269 -25.06 3.06 14.13
CA ILE A 269 -25.43 4.24 14.92
C ILE A 269 -26.95 4.45 14.90
N ASP A 270 -27.54 4.48 13.71
CA ASP A 270 -28.97 4.75 13.55
C ASP A 270 -29.82 3.63 14.16
N ALA A 271 -29.45 2.37 13.92
CA ALA A 271 -30.11 1.21 14.51
C ALA A 271 -30.01 1.23 16.05
N ARG A 272 -28.85 1.63 16.59
CA ARG A 272 -28.65 1.74 18.03
C ARG A 272 -29.56 2.78 18.66
N ILE A 273 -29.64 3.98 18.08
CA ILE A 273 -30.54 5.05 18.55
C ILE A 273 -32.00 4.58 18.53
N PHE A 274 -32.42 3.97 17.41
CA PHE A 274 -33.78 3.47 17.25
C PHE A 274 -34.13 2.37 18.27
N HIS A 275 -33.27 1.37 18.42
CA HIS A 275 -33.53 0.25 19.34
C HIS A 275 -33.49 0.68 20.80
N GLU A 276 -32.57 1.58 21.19
CA GLU A 276 -32.56 2.11 22.55
C GLU A 276 -33.84 2.91 22.87
N ALA A 277 -34.41 3.62 21.90
CA ALA A 277 -35.62 4.39 22.10
C ALA A 277 -36.91 3.55 22.08
N THR A 278 -36.93 2.45 21.33
CA THR A 278 -38.14 1.64 21.10
C THR A 278 -38.21 0.37 21.95
N GLN A 279 -37.08 -0.16 22.43
CA GLN A 279 -37.05 -1.38 23.25
C GLN A 279 -36.98 -1.04 24.74
N PHE A 280 -38.03 -1.40 25.49
CA PHE A 280 -37.99 -1.43 26.95
C PHE A 280 -37.31 -2.73 27.41
N PHE A 281 -36.09 -2.60 27.93
CA PHE A 281 -35.33 -3.64 28.65
C PHE A 281 -35.34 -5.05 28.03
N ASN A 282 -34.37 -5.35 27.14
CA ASN A 282 -33.96 -6.73 26.91
C ASN A 282 -32.44 -6.87 27.01
N TYR A 283 -32.02 -7.54 28.10
CA TYR A 283 -30.65 -7.94 28.38
C TYR A 283 -30.17 -8.94 27.33
N PHE A 284 -29.30 -8.56 26.40
CA PHE A 284 -28.43 -9.54 25.73
C PHE A 284 -27.02 -9.00 25.45
N ARG A 285 -26.07 -9.85 25.84
CA ARG A 285 -24.61 -9.69 25.97
C ARG A 285 -23.86 -9.22 24.72
N LEU A 286 -22.83 -8.39 24.94
CA LEU A 286 -21.58 -8.39 24.17
C LEU A 286 -20.37 -8.33 25.15
N HIS A 287 -19.70 -9.48 25.29
CA HIS A 287 -18.30 -9.71 25.71
C HIS A 287 -17.77 -9.20 27.08
N ILE A 288 -18.15 -9.86 28.19
CA ILE A 288 -17.29 -10.01 29.40
C ILE A 288 -17.31 -11.46 29.93
N MET A 289 -16.14 -11.93 30.38
CA MET A 289 -15.85 -13.25 30.97
C MET A 289 -16.37 -13.47 32.41
N LYS A 290 -17.36 -12.72 32.87
CA LYS A 290 -18.08 -13.01 34.13
C LYS A 290 -19.43 -13.65 33.79
N MET A 291 -19.66 -14.85 34.31
CA MET A 291 -20.84 -15.65 33.96
C MET A 291 -22.13 -15.17 34.61
N ASP A 292 -22.08 -14.31 35.63
CA ASP A 292 -23.24 -13.92 36.43
C ASP A 292 -23.61 -12.41 36.31
N PRO A 293 -24.70 -12.07 35.59
CA PRO A 293 -25.25 -10.72 35.50
C PRO A 293 -25.64 -10.10 36.85
N ALA A 294 -25.89 -10.90 37.90
CA ALA A 294 -26.27 -10.41 39.23
C ALA A 294 -25.11 -9.73 39.98
N THR A 295 -23.90 -9.80 39.44
CA THR A 295 -22.68 -9.24 40.06
C THR A 295 -22.31 -7.84 39.56
N LEU A 296 -23.10 -7.25 38.64
CA LEU A 296 -22.87 -5.90 38.10
C LEU A 296 -23.57 -4.84 38.96
N THR A 297 -22.89 -3.73 39.20
CA THR A 297 -23.47 -2.54 39.85
C THR A 297 -24.42 -1.79 38.91
N ASN A 298 -25.34 -0.97 39.43
CA ASN A 298 -26.27 -0.16 38.62
C ASN A 298 -25.55 0.77 37.62
N ASP A 299 -24.40 1.31 38.01
CA ASP A 299 -23.56 2.14 37.15
C ASP A 299 -22.94 1.31 36.01
N GLU A 300 -22.48 0.09 36.30
CA GLU A 300 -22.00 -0.85 35.28
C GLU A 300 -23.15 -1.27 34.34
N ILE A 301 -24.31 -1.69 34.86
CA ILE A 301 -25.47 -2.06 34.03
C ILE A 301 -25.88 -0.92 33.09
N SER A 302 -25.87 0.34 33.58
CA SER A 302 -26.22 1.51 32.76
C SER A 302 -25.22 1.75 31.62
N LYS A 303 -23.91 1.56 31.87
CA LYS A 303 -22.85 1.64 30.85
C LYS A 303 -22.83 0.44 29.91
N PHE A 304 -23.34 -0.72 30.34
CA PHE A 304 -23.33 -1.97 29.58
C PHE A 304 -24.52 -2.10 28.60
N VAL A 305 -25.66 -1.46 28.86
CA VAL A 305 -26.90 -1.70 28.11
C VAL A 305 -27.30 -0.52 27.21
N ARG A 306 -26.95 0.71 27.57
CA ARG A 306 -27.28 1.92 26.78
C ARG A 306 -26.06 2.80 26.56
N LEU A 307 -25.85 3.20 25.31
CA LEU A 307 -24.85 4.18 24.90
C LEU A 307 -25.40 5.60 25.02
N ASP A 308 -26.73 5.78 24.97
CA ASP A 308 -27.41 7.07 25.12
C ASP A 308 -26.78 8.15 24.21
N ILE A 309 -26.61 7.78 22.94
CA ILE A 309 -26.02 8.63 21.90
C ILE A 309 -26.79 9.95 21.85
N ASP A 310 -26.05 11.05 21.91
CA ASP A 310 -26.56 12.37 21.59
C ASP A 310 -26.57 12.55 20.06
N PRO A 311 -27.74 12.66 19.41
CA PRO A 311 -27.83 12.77 17.95
C PRO A 311 -27.07 13.97 17.37
N ASP A 312 -26.96 15.07 18.10
CA ASP A 312 -26.29 16.30 17.64
C ASP A 312 -24.75 16.16 17.70
N SER A 313 -24.25 15.16 18.44
CA SER A 313 -22.82 14.87 18.58
C SER A 313 -22.28 13.89 17.53
N ILE A 314 -23.14 13.34 16.65
CA ILE A 314 -22.75 12.35 15.64
C ILE A 314 -21.81 13.02 14.62
N THR A 315 -20.55 12.58 14.61
CA THR A 315 -19.55 13.05 13.66
C THR A 315 -19.46 12.15 12.43
N TRP A 316 -19.93 10.90 12.55
CA TRP A 316 -19.83 9.90 11.49
C TRP A 316 -20.87 10.06 10.39
N GLN A 317 -20.41 10.08 9.14
CA GLN A 317 -21.24 10.28 7.96
C GLN A 317 -21.22 9.05 7.05
N ARG A 318 -22.17 8.99 6.12
CA ARG A 318 -22.19 7.94 5.09
C ARG A 318 -21.20 8.28 3.99
N VAL A 319 -20.84 7.29 3.16
CA VAL A 319 -19.95 7.54 2.03
C VAL A 319 -20.40 6.84 0.75
N LEU A 320 -20.02 7.44 -0.37
CA LEU A 320 -20.19 6.93 -1.72
C LEU A 320 -19.02 7.39 -2.59
N ASP A 321 -18.40 6.48 -3.36
CA ASP A 321 -17.31 6.85 -4.26
C ASP A 321 -17.84 7.32 -5.62
N THR A 322 -18.63 8.38 -5.60
CA THR A 322 -19.21 9.04 -6.77
C THR A 322 -19.40 10.52 -6.44
N ASN A 323 -19.20 11.39 -7.42
CA ASN A 323 -19.39 12.84 -7.23
C ASN A 323 -20.89 13.20 -7.24
N ASP A 324 -21.55 13.05 -6.08
CA ASP A 324 -22.98 13.36 -5.94
C ASP A 324 -23.23 14.48 -4.94
N ARG A 325 -23.38 15.70 -5.47
CA ARG A 325 -23.59 16.91 -4.66
C ARG A 325 -24.93 16.95 -3.92
N PHE A 326 -25.97 16.25 -4.39
CA PHE A 326 -27.30 16.29 -3.77
C PHE A 326 -27.32 15.52 -2.44
N LEU A 327 -26.33 14.67 -2.20
CA LEU A 327 -26.17 13.93 -0.95
C LEU A 327 -25.37 14.67 0.14
N ARG A 328 -24.94 15.92 -0.11
CA ARG A 328 -24.21 16.74 0.88
C ARG A 328 -25.03 17.07 2.13
N THR A 329 -26.35 17.04 2.03
CA THR A 329 -27.25 17.20 3.18
C THR A 329 -28.57 16.54 2.85
N ILE A 330 -28.96 15.57 3.66
CA ILE A 330 -30.18 14.78 3.49
C ILE A 330 -30.88 14.59 4.84
N THR A 331 -32.15 14.22 4.79
CA THR A 331 -32.90 13.74 5.96
C THR A 331 -33.15 12.25 5.82
N ILE A 332 -32.80 11.46 6.84
CA ILE A 332 -32.99 10.00 6.87
C ILE A 332 -34.11 9.60 7.85
N GLY A 333 -34.53 8.34 7.81
CA GLY A 333 -35.53 7.79 8.74
C GLY A 333 -36.98 8.24 8.46
N GLN A 334 -37.29 8.59 7.20
CA GLN A 334 -38.61 9.12 6.83
C GLN A 334 -39.68 8.04 6.60
N SER A 335 -39.31 6.75 6.60
CA SER A 335 -40.26 5.65 6.47
C SER A 335 -41.22 5.61 7.67
N PRO A 336 -42.47 5.14 7.49
CA PRO A 336 -43.43 5.00 8.59
C PRO A 336 -42.92 4.17 9.77
N SER A 337 -42.02 3.21 9.55
CA SER A 337 -41.43 2.36 10.61
C SER A 337 -40.47 3.11 11.53
N GLU A 338 -39.79 4.15 11.05
CA GLU A 338 -38.85 4.98 11.80
C GLU A 338 -39.45 6.34 12.19
N LYS A 339 -40.78 6.47 12.12
CA LYS A 339 -41.49 7.72 12.40
C LYS A 339 -41.09 8.30 13.76
N GLY A 340 -40.67 9.58 13.75
CA GLY A 340 -40.21 10.29 14.94
C GLY A 340 -38.71 10.18 15.22
N TYR A 341 -37.97 9.39 14.45
CA TYR A 341 -36.53 9.18 14.58
C TYR A 341 -35.75 9.66 13.34
N THR A 342 -36.19 10.77 12.74
CA THR A 342 -35.50 11.40 11.61
C THR A 342 -34.32 12.24 12.09
N ARG A 343 -33.25 12.30 11.30
CA ARG A 343 -32.15 13.25 11.51
C ARG A 343 -31.53 13.72 10.21
N THR A 344 -30.79 14.82 10.29
CA THR A 344 -29.92 15.28 9.20
C THR A 344 -28.68 14.38 9.12
N ALA A 345 -28.27 14.06 7.89
CA ALA A 345 -27.05 13.32 7.58
C ALA A 345 -26.43 13.85 6.28
N GLN A 346 -25.22 13.40 5.97
CA GLN A 346 -24.58 13.65 4.67
C GLN A 346 -23.88 12.39 4.13
N PHE A 347 -23.56 12.43 2.84
CA PHE A 347 -22.57 11.55 2.23
C PHE A 347 -21.30 12.32 1.90
N ASP A 348 -20.15 11.72 2.23
CA ASP A 348 -18.84 12.15 1.81
C ASP A 348 -18.29 11.21 0.72
N ILE A 349 -17.29 11.64 -0.05
CA ILE A 349 -16.64 10.72 -0.99
C ILE A 349 -15.88 9.64 -0.20
N THR A 350 -15.89 8.38 -0.64
CA THR A 350 -15.34 7.27 0.17
C THR A 350 -13.91 7.49 0.65
N VAL A 351 -13.05 8.09 -0.18
CA VAL A 351 -11.66 8.37 0.17
C VAL A 351 -11.49 9.43 1.28
N ALA A 352 -12.57 10.12 1.68
CA ALA A 352 -12.63 11.01 2.84
C ALA A 352 -12.94 10.28 4.16
N SER A 353 -13.34 9.00 4.11
CA SER A 353 -13.63 8.20 5.29
C SER A 353 -12.40 8.07 6.20
N GLU A 354 -12.61 8.09 7.53
CA GLU A 354 -11.56 7.75 8.49
C GLU A 354 -11.04 6.33 8.27
N ILE A 355 -11.87 5.39 7.81
CA ILE A 355 -11.44 4.01 7.51
C ILE A 355 -10.37 3.99 6.41
N MET A 356 -10.43 4.91 5.44
CA MET A 356 -9.37 5.05 4.43
C MET A 356 -8.05 5.50 5.07
N ALA A 357 -8.10 6.42 6.04
CA ALA A 357 -6.92 6.86 6.77
C ALA A 357 -6.37 5.75 7.69
N VAL A 358 -7.24 4.95 8.32
CA VAL A 358 -6.87 3.76 9.10
C VAL A 358 -6.15 2.73 8.22
N LEU A 359 -6.72 2.40 7.06
CA LEU A 359 -6.09 1.49 6.09
C LEU A 359 -4.69 1.98 5.68
N ALA A 360 -4.55 3.29 5.46
CA ALA A 360 -3.28 3.86 5.06
C ALA A 360 -2.21 3.88 6.17
N LEU A 361 -2.59 3.97 7.44
CA LEU A 361 -1.65 4.09 8.57
C LEU A 361 -1.38 2.79 9.33
N THR A 362 -2.14 1.73 9.05
CA THR A 362 -2.00 0.49 9.81
C THR A 362 -0.71 -0.28 9.51
N ASN A 363 -0.20 -1.01 10.51
CA ASN A 363 1.00 -1.84 10.46
C ASN A 363 0.73 -3.35 10.41
N SER A 364 -0.48 -3.80 10.73
CA SER A 364 -0.87 -5.21 10.69
C SER A 364 -2.40 -5.35 10.72
N LEU A 365 -2.92 -6.57 10.57
CA LEU A 365 -4.35 -6.82 10.72
C LEU A 365 -4.83 -6.55 12.16
N GLU A 366 -4.02 -6.88 13.15
CA GLU A 366 -4.29 -6.63 14.56
C GLU A 366 -4.34 -5.12 14.86
N ASP A 367 -3.35 -4.37 14.39
CA ASP A 367 -3.34 -2.91 14.51
C ASP A 367 -4.53 -2.26 13.77
N MET A 368 -4.90 -2.77 12.59
CA MET A 368 -6.06 -2.25 11.85
C MET A 368 -7.35 -2.45 12.65
N ARG A 369 -7.54 -3.64 13.23
CA ARG A 369 -8.71 -3.93 14.09
C ARG A 369 -8.75 -3.00 15.30
N GLU A 370 -7.62 -2.80 15.98
CA GLU A 370 -7.53 -1.90 17.14
C GLU A 370 -7.89 -0.46 16.75
N ARG A 371 -7.34 0.03 15.63
CA ARG A 371 -7.64 1.36 15.10
C ARG A 371 -9.09 1.54 14.72
N LEU A 372 -9.68 0.54 14.03
CA LEU A 372 -11.10 0.55 13.70
C LEU A 372 -11.94 0.64 14.99
N GLY A 373 -11.64 -0.19 16.00
CA GLY A 373 -12.32 -0.18 17.29
C GLY A 373 -12.28 1.17 18.01
N LYS A 374 -11.15 1.90 17.92
CA LYS A 374 -10.95 3.22 18.57
C LYS A 374 -11.64 4.40 17.86
N MET A 375 -12.17 4.23 16.65
CA MET A 375 -12.81 5.34 15.93
C MET A 375 -13.99 5.89 16.74
N ALA A 376 -13.92 7.17 17.10
CA ALA A 376 -14.95 7.87 17.86
C ALA A 376 -15.99 8.46 16.92
N VAL A 377 -17.25 8.03 17.04
CA VAL A 377 -18.30 8.29 16.04
C VAL A 377 -19.41 9.23 16.53
N ALA A 378 -19.54 9.34 17.85
CA ALA A 378 -20.49 10.22 18.53
C ALA A 378 -20.05 10.43 19.99
N SER A 379 -20.80 11.20 20.74
CA SER A 379 -20.76 11.24 22.21
C SER A 379 -22.10 10.81 22.79
N SER A 380 -22.08 10.31 24.02
CA SER A 380 -23.31 10.17 24.82
C SER A 380 -23.81 11.55 25.23
N LYS A 381 -25.06 11.64 25.71
CA LYS A 381 -25.61 12.87 26.33
C LYS A 381 -24.81 13.38 27.54
N LYS A 382 -23.93 12.55 28.10
CA LYS A 382 -23.00 12.92 29.18
C LYS A 382 -21.64 13.41 28.66
N GLY A 383 -21.44 13.50 27.34
CA GLY A 383 -20.20 13.95 26.70
C GLY A 383 -19.09 12.90 26.64
N VAL A 384 -19.39 11.64 26.99
CA VAL A 384 -18.42 10.52 26.88
C VAL A 384 -18.34 10.07 25.42
N PRO A 385 -17.15 9.96 24.80
CA PRO A 385 -16.99 9.43 23.46
C PRO A 385 -17.57 8.03 23.31
N ILE A 386 -18.21 7.78 22.16
CA ILE A 386 -18.72 6.46 21.77
C ILE A 386 -17.91 6.00 20.56
N THR A 387 -17.36 4.80 20.66
CA THR A 387 -16.48 4.20 19.66
C THR A 387 -17.17 3.12 18.83
N THR A 388 -16.52 2.63 17.77
CA THR A 388 -17.07 1.48 17.02
C THR A 388 -16.97 0.15 17.78
N GLU A 389 -16.06 0.07 18.76
CA GLU A 389 -16.02 -1.05 19.72
C GLU A 389 -17.28 -1.04 20.60
N ASP A 390 -17.67 0.14 21.11
CA ASP A 390 -18.89 0.30 21.92
C ASP A 390 -20.16 -0.05 21.13
N LEU A 391 -20.17 0.23 19.81
CA LEU A 391 -21.23 -0.18 18.90
C LEU A 391 -21.23 -1.69 18.56
N GLY A 392 -20.18 -2.42 18.95
CA GLY A 392 -20.04 -3.85 18.68
C GLY A 392 -19.78 -4.21 17.21
N VAL A 393 -19.28 -3.26 16.40
CA VAL A 393 -19.08 -3.48 14.95
C VAL A 393 -17.62 -3.65 14.53
N SER A 394 -16.64 -3.39 15.40
CA SER A 394 -15.21 -3.43 15.07
C SER A 394 -14.75 -4.75 14.43
N GLY A 395 -15.25 -5.90 14.91
CA GLY A 395 -14.99 -7.21 14.33
C GLY A 395 -15.54 -7.37 12.91
N ALA A 396 -16.75 -6.87 12.65
CA ALA A 396 -17.35 -6.89 11.31
C ALA A 396 -16.58 -5.97 10.34
N LEU A 397 -16.13 -4.81 10.80
CA LEU A 397 -15.27 -3.92 10.02
C LEU A 397 -13.97 -4.61 9.62
N ALA A 398 -13.30 -5.29 10.56
CA ALA A 398 -12.07 -6.02 10.28
C ALA A 398 -12.27 -7.14 9.24
N VAL A 399 -13.42 -7.83 9.27
CA VAL A 399 -13.78 -8.85 8.27
C VAL A 399 -13.99 -8.22 6.88
N LEU A 400 -14.74 -7.12 6.79
CA LEU A 400 -14.95 -6.40 5.52
C LEU A 400 -13.64 -5.89 4.92
N MET A 401 -12.68 -5.50 5.77
CA MET A 401 -11.39 -4.94 5.36
C MET A 401 -10.28 -6.01 5.20
N LYS A 402 -10.58 -7.29 5.43
CA LYS A 402 -9.58 -8.39 5.50
C LYS A 402 -8.72 -8.51 4.25
N ASP A 403 -9.30 -8.34 3.07
CA ASP A 403 -8.56 -8.40 1.80
C ASP A 403 -8.11 -7.00 1.34
N ALA A 404 -8.85 -5.96 1.72
CA ALA A 404 -8.52 -4.57 1.42
C ALA A 404 -7.24 -4.10 2.13
N ILE A 405 -6.76 -4.78 3.17
CA ILE A 405 -5.48 -4.49 3.83
C ILE A 405 -4.25 -4.89 2.99
N LYS A 406 -4.42 -5.77 2.01
CA LYS A 406 -3.33 -6.31 1.18
C LYS A 406 -3.01 -5.36 0.01
N PRO A 407 -1.76 -4.89 -0.12
CA PRO A 407 -1.35 -4.01 -1.23
C PRO A 407 -1.55 -4.63 -2.61
N ASN A 408 -1.90 -3.80 -3.60
CA ASN A 408 -2.11 -4.26 -4.98
C ASN A 408 -0.85 -4.06 -5.82
N LEU A 409 -0.24 -5.15 -6.26
CA LEU A 409 0.88 -5.17 -7.21
C LEU A 409 0.37 -4.91 -8.63
N MET A 410 0.96 -3.90 -9.27
CA MET A 410 0.85 -3.54 -10.69
C MET A 410 2.25 -3.26 -11.24
N GLN A 411 2.34 -2.68 -12.44
CA GLN A 411 3.63 -2.38 -13.06
C GLN A 411 3.64 -1.06 -13.85
N THR A 412 4.83 -0.52 -14.10
CA THR A 412 5.06 0.60 -15.01
C THR A 412 5.09 0.15 -16.47
N LEU A 413 5.10 1.11 -17.41
CA LEU A 413 5.33 0.84 -18.84
C LEU A 413 6.64 0.08 -19.15
N GLU A 414 7.68 0.24 -18.32
CA GLU A 414 8.97 -0.45 -18.48
C GLU A 414 9.07 -1.76 -17.66
N GLY A 415 7.98 -2.14 -16.98
CA GLY A 415 7.88 -3.40 -16.24
C GLY A 415 8.37 -3.33 -14.79
N ASN A 416 8.60 -2.14 -14.21
CA ASN A 416 8.96 -2.01 -12.80
C ASN A 416 7.74 -2.28 -11.91
N PRO A 417 7.92 -2.87 -10.72
CA PRO A 417 6.83 -3.13 -9.79
C PRO A 417 6.28 -1.86 -9.14
N VAL A 418 4.97 -1.81 -8.98
CA VAL A 418 4.25 -0.69 -8.35
C VAL A 418 3.21 -1.24 -7.37
N PHE A 419 3.19 -0.71 -6.15
CA PHE A 419 2.05 -0.89 -5.26
C PHE A 419 1.10 0.29 -5.39
N VAL A 420 -0.17 -0.04 -5.59
CA VAL A 420 -1.29 0.90 -5.59
C VAL A 420 -2.16 0.56 -4.40
N HIS A 421 -2.09 1.33 -3.31
CA HIS A 421 -2.77 0.95 -2.09
C HIS A 421 -3.08 2.12 -1.15
N ALA A 422 -4.34 2.16 -0.71
CA ALA A 422 -4.96 3.27 -0.01
C ALA A 422 -4.89 4.60 -0.78
N GLY A 423 -5.74 5.56 -0.42
CA GLY A 423 -5.80 6.85 -1.10
C GLY A 423 -6.51 7.92 -0.29
N PRO A 424 -6.12 8.16 0.98
CA PRO A 424 -6.76 9.18 1.80
C PRO A 424 -6.54 10.57 1.18
N PHE A 425 -7.49 11.46 1.47
CA PHE A 425 -7.35 12.87 1.19
C PHE A 425 -6.10 13.47 1.84
N ALA A 426 -5.46 14.43 1.17
CA ALA A 426 -4.26 15.11 1.68
C ALA A 426 -4.60 16.40 2.47
N ASN A 427 -5.87 16.80 2.53
CA ASN A 427 -6.34 17.93 3.35
C ASN A 427 -6.81 17.46 4.73
N ILE A 428 -7.88 16.67 4.81
CA ILE A 428 -8.46 16.16 6.06
C ILE A 428 -7.78 14.90 6.59
N ALA A 429 -6.85 14.34 5.82
CA ALA A 429 -5.99 13.24 6.22
C ALA A 429 -4.56 13.47 5.67
N HIS A 430 -3.69 12.47 5.86
CA HIS A 430 -2.25 12.58 5.59
C HIS A 430 -1.86 12.48 4.12
N GLY A 431 -2.73 11.94 3.25
CA GLY A 431 -2.52 12.02 1.80
C GLY A 431 -1.41 11.14 1.23
N ASN A 432 -1.13 9.98 1.84
CA ASN A 432 -0.11 9.03 1.40
C ASN A 432 -0.69 7.63 1.12
N SER A 433 0.05 6.81 0.35
CA SER A 433 -0.21 5.37 0.21
C SER A 433 -0.05 4.66 1.56
N SER A 434 -0.44 3.38 1.64
CA SER A 434 -0.39 2.65 2.92
C SER A 434 1.02 2.39 3.45
N VAL A 435 1.17 2.37 4.78
CA VAL A 435 2.38 1.92 5.48
C VAL A 435 2.77 0.48 5.13
N LEU A 436 1.79 -0.43 5.03
CA LEU A 436 2.05 -1.82 4.70
C LEU A 436 2.68 -2.02 3.32
N ALA A 437 2.21 -1.28 2.30
CA ALA A 437 2.80 -1.30 0.97
C ALA A 437 4.28 -0.90 1.01
N ASP A 438 4.60 0.19 1.71
CA ASP A 438 5.97 0.69 1.81
C ASP A 438 6.87 -0.29 2.56
N LYS A 439 6.41 -0.86 3.69
CA LYS A 439 7.17 -1.87 4.44
C LYS A 439 7.44 -3.11 3.62
N ILE A 440 6.44 -3.63 2.90
CA ILE A 440 6.62 -4.80 2.03
C ILE A 440 7.62 -4.46 0.93
N ALA A 441 7.44 -3.33 0.25
CA ALA A 441 8.35 -2.91 -0.82
C ALA A 441 9.79 -2.75 -0.31
N LEU A 442 10.00 -2.15 0.87
CA LEU A 442 11.32 -1.92 1.46
C LEU A 442 12.04 -3.25 1.76
N LYS A 443 11.30 -4.25 2.24
CA LYS A 443 11.84 -5.61 2.41
C LYS A 443 12.16 -6.26 1.06
N VAL A 444 11.24 -6.20 0.10
CA VAL A 444 11.35 -6.89 -1.19
C VAL A 444 12.51 -6.34 -2.03
N VAL A 445 12.75 -5.03 -2.03
CA VAL A 445 13.89 -4.43 -2.75
C VAL A 445 15.24 -4.77 -2.09
N GLY A 446 15.26 -5.01 -0.78
CA GLY A 446 16.47 -5.25 0.01
C GLY A 446 17.34 -4.02 0.22
N LYS A 447 18.39 -4.18 1.03
CA LYS A 447 19.29 -3.12 1.53
C LYS A 447 19.77 -2.12 0.47
N ASP A 448 20.12 -2.62 -0.71
CA ASP A 448 20.72 -1.83 -1.80
C ASP A 448 19.68 -1.31 -2.80
N GLY A 449 18.41 -1.69 -2.62
CA GLY A 449 17.31 -1.26 -3.46
C GLY A 449 16.61 0.01 -2.99
N PHE A 450 15.67 0.49 -3.79
CA PHE A 450 14.99 1.78 -3.61
C PHE A 450 13.47 1.62 -3.65
N VAL A 451 12.80 2.21 -2.66
CA VAL A 451 11.35 2.40 -2.67
C VAL A 451 11.07 3.88 -2.85
N VAL A 452 10.34 4.20 -3.91
CA VAL A 452 9.92 5.58 -4.21
C VAL A 452 8.42 5.68 -3.93
N THR A 453 8.07 6.46 -2.91
CA THR A 453 6.68 6.80 -2.57
C THR A 453 6.43 8.28 -2.86
N GLU A 454 5.18 8.71 -2.81
CA GLU A 454 4.81 10.12 -2.94
C GLU A 454 3.97 10.63 -1.77
N ALA A 455 3.93 11.96 -1.65
CA ALA A 455 3.04 12.68 -0.76
C ALA A 455 2.09 13.62 -1.53
N GLY A 456 0.81 13.61 -1.16
CA GLY A 456 -0.21 14.43 -1.81
C GLY A 456 0.00 15.94 -1.62
N PHE A 457 -0.38 16.75 -2.61
CA PHE A 457 -0.14 18.21 -2.64
C PHE A 457 1.36 18.60 -2.61
N GLY A 458 1.72 19.72 -1.99
CA GLY A 458 3.10 20.22 -1.90
C GLY A 458 3.79 19.77 -0.61
N ALA A 459 5.05 20.14 -0.47
CA ALA A 459 5.86 19.82 0.70
C ALA A 459 5.30 20.40 2.01
N ASP A 460 4.59 21.53 1.93
CA ASP A 460 3.91 22.18 3.06
C ASP A 460 2.74 21.38 3.63
N ILE A 461 2.15 20.45 2.86
CA ILE A 461 1.01 19.66 3.34
C ILE A 461 1.35 18.18 3.33
N GLY A 462 1.67 17.62 2.17
CA GLY A 462 1.86 16.17 2.04
C GLY A 462 3.10 15.68 2.74
N MET A 463 4.23 16.37 2.53
CA MET A 463 5.51 15.93 3.09
C MET A 463 5.56 16.13 4.60
N GLU A 464 5.05 17.27 5.11
CA GLU A 464 4.89 17.49 6.56
C GLU A 464 4.09 16.35 7.21
N LYS A 465 2.91 16.02 6.68
CA LYS A 465 2.09 14.90 7.19
C LYS A 465 2.75 13.54 7.00
N PHE A 466 3.47 13.34 5.90
CA PHE A 466 4.23 12.13 5.67
C PHE A 466 5.29 11.93 6.77
N PHE A 467 5.96 13.00 7.22
CA PHE A 467 6.94 12.93 8.29
C PHE A 467 6.28 12.86 9.68
N ASP A 468 5.44 13.83 10.03
CA ASP A 468 4.92 13.96 11.40
C ASP A 468 3.81 12.96 11.76
N ILE A 469 3.18 12.33 10.75
CA ILE A 469 2.13 11.31 10.93
C ILE A 469 2.60 9.94 10.42
N LYS A 470 2.87 9.79 9.12
CA LYS A 470 3.12 8.45 8.53
C LYS A 470 4.45 7.85 9.00
N CYS A 471 5.56 8.61 8.99
CA CYS A 471 6.86 8.13 9.49
C CYS A 471 6.79 7.85 11.00
N ARG A 472 6.06 8.68 11.75
CA ARG A 472 5.82 8.47 13.19
C ARG A 472 5.10 7.14 13.48
N TYR A 473 4.03 6.84 12.76
CA TYR A 473 3.28 5.59 12.96
C TYR A 473 3.92 4.35 12.37
N SER A 474 4.66 4.50 11.27
CA SER A 474 5.33 3.36 10.63
C SER A 474 6.68 3.02 11.26
N GLY A 475 7.34 4.00 11.88
CA GLY A 475 8.74 3.93 12.29
C GLY A 475 9.73 4.05 11.13
N LEU A 476 9.26 4.26 9.90
CA LEU A 476 10.11 4.40 8.72
C LEU A 476 10.75 5.79 8.67
N GLN A 477 11.97 5.86 8.15
CA GLN A 477 12.69 7.12 7.97
C GLN A 477 13.06 7.32 6.50
N PRO A 478 12.73 8.47 5.91
CA PRO A 478 13.11 8.80 4.54
C PRO A 478 14.62 9.02 4.44
N HIS A 479 15.21 8.61 3.33
CA HIS A 479 16.61 8.84 2.99
C HIS A 479 16.78 10.08 2.10
N VAL A 480 15.81 10.35 1.22
CA VAL A 480 15.87 11.48 0.27
C VAL A 480 14.47 12.02 0.04
N VAL A 481 14.36 13.34 -0.04
CA VAL A 481 13.21 14.06 -0.60
C VAL A 481 13.50 14.42 -2.04
N VAL A 482 12.63 14.00 -2.96
CA VAL A 482 12.61 14.49 -4.34
C VAL A 482 11.54 15.56 -4.45
N LEU A 483 11.94 16.80 -4.70
CA LEU A 483 11.04 17.95 -4.75
C LEU A 483 10.81 18.37 -6.20
N VAL A 484 9.59 18.17 -6.68
CA VAL A 484 9.20 18.42 -8.07
C VAL A 484 8.79 19.88 -8.29
N ALA A 485 9.27 20.49 -9.37
CA ALA A 485 8.89 21.81 -9.82
C ALA A 485 8.79 21.88 -11.36
N THR A 486 8.05 22.87 -11.87
CA THR A 486 7.97 23.19 -13.30
C THR A 486 8.15 24.68 -13.50
N ILE A 487 8.70 25.10 -14.64
CA ILE A 487 8.91 26.53 -14.94
C ILE A 487 7.58 27.28 -14.93
N ARG A 488 6.53 26.69 -15.51
CA ARG A 488 5.20 27.32 -15.59
C ARG A 488 4.59 27.55 -14.20
N ALA A 489 4.66 26.56 -13.31
CA ALA A 489 4.15 26.70 -11.95
C ALA A 489 4.94 27.76 -11.16
N LEU A 490 6.27 27.80 -11.32
CA LEU A 490 7.10 28.82 -10.69
C LEU A 490 6.79 30.22 -11.24
N LYS A 491 6.63 30.41 -12.56
CA LYS A 491 6.18 31.70 -13.12
C LYS A 491 4.85 32.17 -12.53
N MET A 492 3.89 31.25 -12.31
CA MET A 492 2.63 31.58 -11.64
C MET A 492 2.88 32.03 -10.19
N HIS A 493 3.80 31.38 -9.47
CA HIS A 493 4.22 31.86 -8.15
C HIS A 493 4.91 33.23 -8.15
N GLY A 494 5.49 33.65 -9.28
CA GLY A 494 6.03 34.99 -9.47
C GLY A 494 4.96 36.08 -9.66
N GLY A 495 3.70 35.70 -9.84
CA GLY A 495 2.60 36.60 -10.22
C GLY A 495 2.21 36.50 -11.70
N GLY A 496 2.60 35.42 -12.38
CA GLY A 496 2.15 35.13 -13.74
C GLY A 496 0.65 34.85 -13.80
N PRO A 497 0.01 35.03 -14.96
CA PRO A 497 -1.43 34.79 -15.11
C PRO A 497 -1.78 33.34 -14.81
N MET A 498 -3.04 33.09 -14.43
CA MET A 498 -3.59 31.74 -14.42
C MET A 498 -3.58 31.21 -15.85
N VAL A 499 -2.77 30.20 -16.10
CA VAL A 499 -2.67 29.58 -17.41
C VAL A 499 -3.58 28.36 -17.43
N SER A 500 -4.50 28.28 -18.39
CA SER A 500 -5.26 27.06 -18.65
C SER A 500 -4.42 26.09 -19.49
N SER A 501 -4.83 24.83 -19.63
CA SER A 501 -4.16 23.89 -20.55
C SER A 501 -4.14 24.34 -22.03
N VAL A 502 -4.86 25.41 -22.37
CA VAL A 502 -5.04 25.94 -23.73
C VAL A 502 -4.21 27.20 -23.99
N LEU A 503 -3.96 28.02 -22.95
CA LEU A 503 -3.13 29.22 -23.08
C LEU A 503 -1.65 28.83 -22.92
N VAL A 504 -0.84 29.18 -23.91
CA VAL A 504 0.62 29.15 -23.79
C VAL A 504 1.02 30.52 -23.23
N LEU A 505 1.78 30.54 -22.13
CA LEU A 505 2.52 31.74 -21.78
C LEU A 505 3.60 31.91 -22.85
N GLU A 506 3.27 32.65 -23.90
CA GLU A 506 4.29 33.13 -24.82
C GLU A 506 5.21 34.09 -24.06
N ASN A 507 6.51 33.85 -24.22
CA ASN A 507 7.66 34.64 -23.78
C ASN A 507 8.40 34.18 -22.51
N LEU A 508 9.71 34.11 -22.70
CA LEU A 508 10.76 34.08 -21.68
C LEU A 508 10.51 35.22 -20.68
N ASN A 509 10.27 34.89 -19.41
CA ASN A 509 10.15 35.89 -18.35
C ASN A 509 10.97 35.44 -17.14
N ILE A 510 12.28 35.62 -17.27
CA ILE A 510 13.28 35.28 -16.26
C ILE A 510 13.01 36.00 -14.92
N PRO A 511 12.72 37.33 -14.87
CA PRO A 511 12.41 38.00 -13.61
C PRO A 511 11.20 37.40 -12.88
N LEU A 512 10.16 37.04 -13.63
CA LEU A 512 8.97 36.42 -13.07
C LEU A 512 9.27 35.02 -12.50
N LEU A 513 10.03 34.22 -13.25
CA LEU A 513 10.47 32.89 -12.82
C LEU A 513 11.34 32.97 -11.55
N GLU A 514 12.29 33.92 -11.51
CA GLU A 514 13.16 34.15 -10.36
C GLU A 514 12.39 34.53 -9.09
N LYS A 515 11.41 35.43 -9.22
CA LYS A 515 10.49 35.78 -8.13
C LYS A 515 9.69 34.57 -7.67
N GLY A 516 9.21 33.75 -8.61
CA GLY A 516 8.49 32.51 -8.34
C GLY A 516 9.29 31.44 -7.62
N CYS A 517 10.61 31.40 -7.85
CA CYS A 517 11.51 30.49 -7.15
C CYS A 517 11.56 30.73 -5.63
N SER A 518 11.03 31.85 -5.11
CA SER A 518 10.78 32.00 -3.67
C SER A 518 9.98 30.84 -3.07
N ASN A 519 8.95 30.34 -3.75
CA ASN A 519 8.18 29.19 -3.29
C ASN A 519 9.04 27.93 -3.25
N LEU A 520 9.81 27.67 -4.31
CA LEU A 520 10.77 26.55 -4.36
C LEU A 520 11.77 26.60 -3.20
N ARG A 521 12.35 27.78 -2.93
CA ARG A 521 13.28 27.97 -1.81
C ARG A 521 12.63 27.61 -0.47
N LYS A 522 11.40 28.11 -0.21
CA LYS A 522 10.68 27.80 1.04
C LYS A 522 10.36 26.31 1.17
N GLN A 523 10.05 25.61 0.09
CA GLN A 523 9.74 24.18 0.13
C GLN A 523 11.00 23.32 0.34
N ILE A 524 12.16 23.75 -0.20
CA ILE A 524 13.46 23.15 0.13
C ILE A 524 13.80 23.38 1.60
N GLU A 525 13.61 24.60 2.12
CA GLU A 525 13.78 24.91 3.54
C GLU A 525 12.90 24.01 4.43
N ASN A 526 11.62 23.88 4.10
CA ASN A 526 10.68 23.01 4.82
C ASN A 526 11.17 21.56 4.88
N ALA A 527 11.66 21.00 3.77
CA ALA A 527 12.23 19.65 3.76
C ALA A 527 13.48 19.53 4.64
N ARG A 528 14.33 20.57 4.63
CA ARG A 528 15.58 20.59 5.41
C ARG A 528 15.34 20.72 6.92
N ILE A 529 14.22 21.31 7.37
CA ILE A 529 13.85 21.37 8.79
C ILE A 529 13.82 19.96 9.40
N PHE A 530 13.39 18.96 8.63
CA PHE A 530 13.33 17.56 9.05
C PHE A 530 14.67 16.82 8.94
N GLY A 531 15.74 17.46 8.44
CA GLY A 531 17.07 16.85 8.37
C GLY A 531 17.27 15.81 7.27
N VAL A 532 16.44 15.84 6.21
CA VAL A 532 16.51 14.90 5.07
C VAL A 532 17.15 15.57 3.85
N PRO A 533 18.11 14.92 3.15
CA PRO A 533 18.66 15.42 1.89
C PRO A 533 17.60 15.67 0.83
N VAL A 534 17.74 16.78 0.08
CA VAL A 534 16.78 17.21 -0.95
C VAL A 534 17.42 17.18 -2.34
N VAL A 535 16.75 16.55 -3.30
CA VAL A 535 17.06 16.61 -4.72
C VAL A 535 15.88 17.24 -5.46
N VAL A 536 16.12 18.27 -6.26
CA VAL A 536 15.05 18.95 -7.03
C VAL A 536 14.92 18.34 -8.42
N ALA A 537 13.71 17.92 -8.79
CA ALA A 537 13.36 17.46 -10.12
C ALA A 537 12.62 18.57 -10.87
N VAL A 538 13.24 19.12 -11.91
CA VAL A 538 12.64 20.15 -12.77
C VAL A 538 12.02 19.47 -14.00
N ASN A 539 10.71 19.24 -13.95
CA ASN A 539 9.96 18.63 -15.05
C ASN A 539 9.85 19.60 -16.21
N ALA A 540 10.50 19.26 -17.34
CA ALA A 540 10.59 20.12 -18.50
C ALA A 540 9.37 19.98 -19.42
N PHE A 541 8.87 21.11 -19.90
CA PHE A 541 7.86 21.21 -20.95
C PHE A 541 8.48 21.66 -22.28
N LYS A 542 7.79 21.39 -23.40
CA LYS A 542 8.24 21.80 -24.75
C LYS A 542 8.47 23.31 -24.88
N SER A 543 7.73 24.12 -24.12
CA SER A 543 7.83 25.58 -24.12
C SER A 543 8.98 26.14 -23.29
N ASP A 544 9.63 25.30 -22.49
CA ASP A 544 10.63 25.73 -21.53
C ASP A 544 11.98 25.93 -22.22
N THR A 545 12.63 27.06 -21.94
CA THR A 545 13.96 27.35 -22.49
C THR A 545 15.05 26.77 -21.60
N GLU A 546 16.22 26.48 -22.19
CA GLU A 546 17.36 25.97 -21.40
C GLU A 546 17.84 27.00 -20.36
N ALA A 547 17.77 28.30 -20.68
CA ALA A 547 18.11 29.37 -19.74
C ALA A 547 17.20 29.37 -18.49
N GLU A 548 15.90 29.13 -18.66
CA GLU A 548 14.96 29.01 -17.54
C GLU A 548 15.24 27.76 -16.70
N LEU A 549 15.51 26.63 -17.34
CA LEU A 549 15.83 25.38 -16.65
C LEU A 549 17.10 25.52 -15.80
N GLN A 550 18.16 26.09 -16.38
CA GLN A 550 19.42 26.32 -15.67
C GLN A 550 19.27 27.32 -14.52
N LEU A 551 18.41 28.34 -14.68
CA LEU A 551 18.10 29.27 -13.59
C LEU A 551 17.47 28.53 -12.39
N VAL A 552 16.45 27.70 -12.62
CA VAL A 552 15.80 26.95 -11.53
C VAL A 552 16.78 25.99 -10.86
N ILE A 553 17.59 25.26 -11.65
CA ILE A 553 18.60 24.34 -11.13
C ILE A 553 19.60 25.07 -10.22
N ARG A 554 20.11 26.23 -10.68
CA ARG A 554 21.04 27.04 -9.89
C ARG A 554 20.40 27.54 -8.60
N LEU A 555 19.20 28.13 -8.67
CA LEU A 555 18.50 28.68 -7.51
C LEU A 555 18.09 27.59 -6.49
N ALA A 556 17.79 26.37 -6.95
CA ALA A 556 17.54 25.24 -6.08
C ALA A 556 18.78 24.85 -5.26
N LYS A 557 19.94 24.77 -5.91
CA LYS A 557 21.22 24.46 -5.24
C LYS A 557 21.63 25.56 -4.26
N GLU A 558 21.47 26.83 -4.65
CA GLU A 558 21.69 27.98 -3.76
C GLU A 558 20.78 27.95 -2.52
N ALA A 559 19.56 27.41 -2.64
CA ALA A 559 18.64 27.23 -1.52
C ALA A 559 19.01 26.06 -0.58
N GLY A 560 20.03 25.27 -0.95
CA GLY A 560 20.53 24.14 -0.17
C GLY A 560 19.96 22.78 -0.57
N ALA A 561 19.39 22.64 -1.77
CA ALA A 561 19.22 21.32 -2.36
C ALA A 561 20.59 20.71 -2.67
N LEU A 562 20.76 19.41 -2.38
CA LEU A 562 22.00 18.67 -2.64
C LEU A 562 22.27 18.58 -4.14
N ASP A 563 21.22 18.37 -4.93
CA ASP A 563 21.29 18.42 -6.38
C ASP A 563 19.97 18.93 -6.97
N ALA A 564 20.00 19.33 -8.24
CA ALA A 564 18.83 19.74 -9.00
C ALA A 564 19.03 19.38 -10.47
N VAL A 565 18.03 18.72 -11.08
CA VAL A 565 18.16 18.13 -12.41
C VAL A 565 16.94 18.36 -13.30
N LYS A 566 17.19 18.55 -14.59
CA LYS A 566 16.17 18.55 -15.64
C LYS A 566 15.64 17.13 -15.84
N CYS A 567 14.33 17.01 -15.98
CA CYS A 567 13.62 15.76 -16.14
C CYS A 567 12.71 15.80 -17.38
N THR A 568 12.81 14.79 -18.25
CA THR A 568 12.02 14.65 -19.49
C THR A 568 11.24 13.33 -19.56
N HIS A 569 11.12 12.62 -18.44
CA HIS A 569 10.53 11.28 -18.36
C HIS A 569 9.06 11.18 -18.80
N TRP A 570 8.31 12.28 -18.79
CA TRP A 570 6.99 12.32 -19.43
C TRP A 570 7.08 11.99 -20.94
N ALA A 571 8.09 12.51 -21.65
CA ALA A 571 8.29 12.27 -23.08
C ALA A 571 9.22 11.07 -23.36
N ASP A 572 10.20 10.83 -22.49
CA ASP A 572 11.31 9.89 -22.77
C ASP A 572 11.28 8.62 -21.91
N GLY A 573 10.25 8.42 -21.07
CA GLY A 573 10.17 7.29 -20.14
C GLY A 573 11.29 7.32 -19.08
N GLY A 574 11.75 6.15 -18.61
CA GLY A 574 12.80 6.07 -17.59
C GLY A 574 14.10 6.75 -18.00
N LYS A 575 14.41 6.76 -19.31
CA LYS A 575 15.61 7.42 -19.86
C LYS A 575 15.65 8.91 -19.51
N GLY A 576 14.49 9.58 -19.51
CA GLY A 576 14.37 11.00 -19.20
C GLY A 576 14.51 11.35 -17.71
N ALA A 577 14.72 10.36 -16.83
CA ALA A 577 14.93 10.53 -15.40
C ALA A 577 16.25 9.90 -14.89
N VAL A 578 17.14 9.44 -15.76
CA VAL A 578 18.43 8.83 -15.36
C VAL A 578 19.27 9.77 -14.50
N ALA A 579 19.42 11.04 -14.90
CA ALA A 579 20.15 12.03 -14.10
C ALA A 579 19.55 12.25 -12.70
N LEU A 580 18.22 12.15 -12.59
CA LEU A 580 17.53 12.19 -11.29
C LEU A 580 17.81 10.95 -10.46
N ALA A 581 17.77 9.77 -11.07
CA ALA A 581 18.07 8.52 -10.39
C ALA A 581 19.50 8.51 -9.83
N GLU A 582 20.49 8.96 -10.62
CA GLU A 582 21.87 9.08 -10.16
C GLU A 582 22.02 10.11 -9.02
N ALA A 583 21.33 11.25 -9.10
CA ALA A 583 21.32 12.26 -8.04
C ALA A 583 20.69 11.72 -6.74
N VAL A 584 19.61 10.96 -6.85
CA VAL A 584 18.95 10.29 -5.72
C VAL A 584 19.84 9.21 -5.11
N GLN A 585 20.53 8.41 -5.93
CA GLN A 585 21.51 7.42 -5.44
C GLN A 585 22.61 8.10 -4.62
N ARG A 586 23.21 9.18 -5.14
CA ARG A 586 24.21 9.97 -4.40
C ARG A 586 23.64 10.56 -3.10
N ALA A 587 22.46 11.16 -3.17
CA ALA A 587 21.80 11.75 -2.00
C ALA A 587 21.46 10.71 -0.93
N SER A 588 21.12 9.48 -1.31
CA SER A 588 20.77 8.39 -0.39
C SER A 588 21.96 7.86 0.44
N GLN A 589 23.18 8.24 0.04
CA GLN A 589 24.42 7.94 0.76
C GLN A 589 24.84 9.09 1.69
N ALA A 590 24.22 10.28 1.55
CA ALA A 590 24.51 11.41 2.41
C ALA A 590 23.97 11.17 3.83
N PRO A 591 24.63 11.71 4.88
CA PRO A 591 24.10 11.67 6.24
C PRO A 591 22.71 12.33 6.31
N SER A 592 21.75 11.66 6.95
CA SER A 592 20.45 12.24 7.32
C SER A 592 20.30 12.24 8.83
N HIS A 593 19.73 13.33 9.36
CA HIS A 593 19.44 13.50 10.78
C HIS A 593 17.93 13.71 10.92
N PHE A 594 17.15 12.70 10.54
CA PHE A 594 15.70 12.80 10.52
C PHE A 594 15.15 13.15 11.91
N GLN A 595 14.32 14.19 11.97
CA GLN A 595 13.65 14.64 13.18
C GLN A 595 12.21 15.06 12.87
N PHE A 596 11.31 14.84 13.82
CA PHE A 596 9.94 15.35 13.73
C PHE A 596 9.90 16.86 14.00
N LEU A 597 8.87 17.54 13.50
CA LEU A 597 8.75 18.99 13.61
C LEU A 597 8.43 19.44 15.05
N TYR A 598 7.70 18.60 15.78
CA TYR A 598 7.23 18.83 17.15
C TYR A 598 7.11 17.52 17.94
N ASP A 599 7.14 17.65 19.26
CA ASP A 599 6.78 16.58 20.20
C ASP A 599 5.25 16.51 20.34
N VAL A 600 4.72 15.29 20.36
CA VAL A 600 3.28 15.03 20.49
C VAL A 600 2.73 15.37 21.87
N GLU A 601 3.59 15.38 22.89
CA GLU A 601 3.26 15.76 24.27
C GLU A 601 3.02 17.28 24.45
N LEU A 602 3.37 18.09 23.44
CA LEU A 602 3.04 19.52 23.46
C LEU A 602 1.53 19.74 23.40
N PRO A 603 1.01 20.83 24.01
CA PRO A 603 -0.39 21.20 23.90
C PRO A 603 -0.83 21.31 22.43
N VAL A 604 -2.07 20.92 22.14
CA VAL A 604 -2.65 20.92 20.78
C VAL A 604 -2.42 22.26 20.07
N VAL A 605 -2.65 23.37 20.76
CA VAL A 605 -2.47 24.73 20.24
C VAL A 605 -1.02 25.00 19.83
N GLU A 606 -0.05 24.55 20.63
CA GLU A 606 1.38 24.72 20.31
C GLU A 606 1.79 23.92 19.09
N LYS A 607 1.30 22.68 18.94
CA LYS A 607 1.57 21.86 17.76
C LYS A 607 1.06 22.53 16.48
N ILE A 608 -0.17 23.07 16.52
CA ILE A 608 -0.76 23.82 15.40
C ILE A 608 0.08 25.06 15.08
N ARG A 609 0.48 25.82 16.11
CA ARG A 609 1.29 27.04 15.96
C ARG A 609 2.65 26.74 15.36
N ILE A 610 3.32 25.67 15.79
CA ILE A 610 4.62 25.25 15.25
C ILE A 610 4.53 24.98 13.74
N ILE A 611 3.51 24.23 13.30
CA ILE A 611 3.29 23.99 11.86
C ILE A 611 3.06 25.31 11.13
N ALA A 612 2.17 26.16 11.66
CA ALA A 612 1.84 27.44 11.05
C ALA A 612 3.05 28.36 10.88
N GLN A 613 3.88 28.48 11.91
CA GLN A 613 5.05 29.37 11.87
C GLN A 613 6.20 28.78 11.06
N LYS A 614 6.59 27.52 11.32
CA LYS A 614 7.79 26.94 10.69
C LYS A 614 7.57 26.55 9.23
N ILE A 615 6.42 25.91 8.93
CA ILE A 615 6.15 25.36 7.59
C ILE A 615 5.48 26.41 6.69
N TYR A 616 4.48 27.13 7.21
CA TYR A 616 3.70 28.08 6.40
C TYR A 616 4.28 29.50 6.41
N GLY A 617 5.06 29.87 7.43
CA GLY A 617 5.54 31.24 7.60
C GLY A 617 4.47 32.20 8.12
N ALA A 618 3.43 31.69 8.80
CA ALA A 618 2.46 32.52 9.49
C ALA A 618 3.10 33.23 10.68
N ASN A 619 2.61 34.42 11.05
CA ASN A 619 3.07 35.10 12.26
C ASN A 619 2.57 34.37 13.51
N ASP A 620 1.30 33.98 13.52
CA ASP A 620 0.66 33.23 14.60
C ASP A 620 -0.62 32.54 14.06
N ILE A 621 -1.36 31.91 14.96
CA ILE A 621 -2.68 31.33 14.74
C ILE A 621 -3.76 32.09 15.50
N GLU A 622 -4.97 32.11 14.97
CA GLU A 622 -6.16 32.63 15.65
C GLU A 622 -7.14 31.47 15.87
N LEU A 623 -7.43 31.14 17.13
CA LEU A 623 -8.44 30.14 17.46
C LEU A 623 -9.81 30.80 17.49
N LEU A 624 -10.75 30.31 16.66
CA LEU A 624 -12.14 30.72 16.77
C LEU A 624 -12.82 29.96 17.93
N PRO A 625 -13.92 30.49 18.51
CA PRO A 625 -14.54 29.92 19.72
C PRO A 625 -14.88 28.43 19.61
N GLU A 626 -15.38 27.98 18.45
CA GLU A 626 -15.71 26.58 18.19
C GLU A 626 -14.48 25.66 18.24
N ALA A 627 -13.35 26.11 17.67
CA ALA A 627 -12.10 25.37 17.70
C ALA A 627 -11.55 25.27 19.13
N GLU A 628 -11.59 26.36 19.90
CA GLU A 628 -11.12 26.38 21.29
C GLU A 628 -11.90 25.40 22.18
N LEU A 629 -13.25 25.41 22.08
CA LEU A 629 -14.12 24.49 22.80
C LEU A 629 -13.79 23.02 22.49
N LYS A 630 -13.61 22.68 21.21
CA LYS A 630 -13.29 21.30 20.81
C LYS A 630 -11.87 20.88 21.21
N ILE A 631 -10.89 21.78 21.18
CA ILE A 631 -9.55 21.47 21.68
C ILE A 631 -9.60 21.12 23.17
N ILE A 632 -10.34 21.89 23.98
CA ILE A 632 -10.55 21.61 25.40
C ILE A 632 -11.23 20.25 25.58
N GLN A 633 -12.28 19.98 24.80
CA GLN A 633 -13.02 18.72 24.84
C GLN A 633 -12.11 17.52 24.49
N TYR A 634 -11.42 17.55 23.36
CA TYR A 634 -10.54 16.46 22.93
C TYR A 634 -9.37 16.24 23.88
N THR A 635 -8.84 17.31 24.49
CA THR A 635 -7.81 17.20 25.52
C THR A 635 -8.36 16.46 26.76
N LYS A 636 -9.56 16.82 27.23
CA LYS A 636 -10.24 16.12 28.34
C LYS A 636 -10.55 14.66 28.01
N GLN A 637 -10.83 14.36 26.74
CA GLN A 637 -11.09 13.00 26.24
C GLN A 637 -9.81 12.18 26.04
N GLY A 638 -8.61 12.74 26.28
CA GLY A 638 -7.33 12.05 26.17
C GLY A 638 -6.71 12.07 24.77
N PHE A 639 -7.26 12.85 23.84
CA PHE A 639 -6.76 12.97 22.46
C PHE A 639 -5.71 14.08 22.29
N GLY A 640 -5.32 14.73 23.40
CA GLY A 640 -4.38 15.85 23.42
C GLY A 640 -3.01 15.51 22.82
N ASN A 641 -2.57 14.25 22.92
CA ASN A 641 -1.26 13.79 22.44
C ASN A 641 -1.29 13.26 20.99
N LEU A 642 -2.40 13.42 20.27
CA LEU A 642 -2.43 13.03 18.86
C LEU A 642 -1.65 14.04 17.98
N PRO A 643 -1.00 13.59 16.90
CA PRO A 643 -0.45 14.45 15.85
C PRO A 643 -1.51 15.36 15.21
N ILE A 644 -1.04 16.41 14.53
CA ILE A 644 -1.88 17.39 13.84
C ILE A 644 -1.85 17.17 12.33
N CYS A 645 -3.02 17.11 11.71
CA CYS A 645 -3.22 17.04 10.27
C CYS A 645 -3.90 18.33 9.78
N MET A 646 -3.12 19.35 9.40
CA MET A 646 -3.68 20.64 8.99
C MET A 646 -4.54 20.54 7.72
N ALA A 647 -5.80 20.96 7.81
CA ALA A 647 -6.73 20.99 6.69
C ALA A 647 -6.90 22.44 6.17
N LYS A 648 -6.06 22.78 5.19
CA LYS A 648 -6.03 24.10 4.52
C LYS A 648 -6.10 23.96 3.00
N THR A 649 -6.23 25.09 2.31
CA THR A 649 -6.05 25.13 0.86
C THR A 649 -4.67 24.63 0.47
N HIS A 650 -4.59 23.85 -0.61
CA HIS A 650 -3.33 23.34 -1.16
C HIS A 650 -2.70 24.27 -2.19
N LEU A 651 -3.30 25.45 -2.43
CA LEU A 651 -2.92 26.37 -3.51
C LEU A 651 -2.06 27.55 -3.03
N SER A 652 -1.74 27.61 -1.74
CA SER A 652 -0.98 28.67 -1.08
C SER A 652 -0.38 28.12 0.22
N LEU A 653 0.72 28.71 0.69
CA LEU A 653 1.22 28.47 2.05
C LEU A 653 0.28 29.05 3.11
N SER A 654 -0.45 30.13 2.79
CA SER A 654 -1.44 30.75 3.68
C SER A 654 -2.82 30.08 3.59
N HIS A 655 -3.82 30.64 4.27
CA HIS A 655 -5.21 30.16 4.17
C HIS A 655 -5.92 30.65 2.90
N ASP A 656 -5.34 31.62 2.18
CA ASP A 656 -5.91 32.24 1.00
C ASP A 656 -5.33 31.60 -0.28
N PRO A 657 -6.13 30.91 -1.11
CA PRO A 657 -5.65 30.25 -2.32
C PRO A 657 -5.10 31.20 -3.39
N GLU A 658 -5.42 32.50 -3.34
CA GLU A 658 -4.97 33.47 -4.33
C GLU A 658 -3.54 33.99 -4.03
N GLN A 659 -3.08 33.87 -2.78
CA GLN A 659 -1.75 34.31 -2.40
C GLN A 659 -0.69 33.30 -2.89
N LYS A 660 0.15 33.73 -3.84
CA LYS A 660 1.22 32.92 -4.42
C LYS A 660 2.61 33.30 -3.89
N GLY A 661 3.61 32.47 -4.17
CA GLY A 661 4.97 32.68 -3.71
C GLY A 661 5.13 32.25 -2.26
N VAL A 662 5.66 33.15 -1.43
CA VAL A 662 5.82 32.99 0.02
C VAL A 662 5.13 34.16 0.72
N PRO A 663 3.83 34.06 1.01
CA PRO A 663 3.10 35.10 1.71
C PRO A 663 3.70 35.34 3.11
N THR A 664 3.66 36.58 3.59
CA THR A 664 4.19 36.97 4.90
C THR A 664 3.19 37.83 5.66
N GLY A 665 3.30 37.89 6.98
CA GLY A 665 2.50 38.82 7.79
C GLY A 665 1.06 38.39 8.03
N PHE A 666 0.71 37.14 7.77
CA PHE A 666 -0.64 36.62 7.96
C PHE A 666 -0.78 35.84 9.27
N ILE A 667 -1.97 35.87 9.85
CA ILE A 667 -2.39 35.03 10.97
C ILE A 667 -3.25 33.90 10.39
N LEU A 668 -3.05 32.67 10.85
CA LEU A 668 -3.77 31.51 10.35
C LEU A 668 -5.04 31.26 11.18
N PRO A 669 -6.26 31.44 10.62
CA PRO A 669 -7.48 31.21 11.36
C PRO A 669 -7.74 29.70 11.51
N ILE A 670 -8.07 29.25 12.71
CA ILE A 670 -8.47 27.89 13.03
C ILE A 670 -9.95 27.91 13.38
N ARG A 671 -10.79 27.50 12.42
CA ARG A 671 -12.24 27.66 12.51
C ARG A 671 -12.90 26.57 13.34
N ASP A 672 -12.38 25.35 13.22
CA ASP A 672 -12.91 24.15 13.84
C ASP A 672 -11.77 23.14 14.01
N VAL A 673 -11.94 22.15 14.88
CA VAL A 673 -11.02 21.02 15.02
C VAL A 673 -11.83 19.74 15.07
N ARG A 674 -11.40 18.74 14.30
CA ARG A 674 -12.02 17.42 14.30
C ARG A 674 -11.00 16.35 14.68
N ALA A 675 -11.48 15.20 15.11
CA ALA A 675 -10.64 14.08 15.51
C ALA A 675 -10.89 12.88 14.60
N SER A 676 -9.81 12.30 14.09
CA SER A 676 -9.79 10.96 13.49
C SER A 676 -9.03 10.05 14.44
N VAL A 677 -9.72 9.59 15.48
CA VAL A 677 -9.12 8.92 16.63
C VAL A 677 -8.52 7.55 16.27
N GLY A 678 -9.20 6.77 15.43
CA GLY A 678 -8.70 5.48 14.95
C GLY A 678 -7.51 5.65 13.99
N ALA A 679 -7.55 6.67 13.14
CA ALA A 679 -6.39 7.02 12.32
C ALA A 679 -5.24 7.60 13.17
N GLY A 680 -5.56 8.25 14.28
CA GLY A 680 -4.62 8.78 15.25
C GLY A 680 -4.16 10.21 14.93
N PHE A 681 -5.06 11.14 14.61
CA PHE A 681 -4.69 12.56 14.51
C PHE A 681 -5.88 13.48 14.77
N LEU A 682 -5.59 14.71 15.20
CA LEU A 682 -6.54 15.83 15.16
C LEU A 682 -6.32 16.59 13.86
N TYR A 683 -7.39 17.08 13.23
CA TYR A 683 -7.29 17.86 12.00
C TYR A 683 -7.99 19.22 12.13
N PRO A 684 -7.23 20.29 12.38
CA PRO A 684 -7.74 21.66 12.40
C PRO A 684 -8.18 22.12 11.01
N LEU A 685 -9.38 22.71 10.94
CA LEU A 685 -9.96 23.28 9.72
C LEU A 685 -9.62 24.76 9.63
N VAL A 686 -8.80 25.13 8.64
CA VAL A 686 -8.38 26.52 8.40
C VAL A 686 -9.37 27.26 7.51
N GLY A 687 -9.95 26.54 6.54
CA GLY A 687 -10.93 27.07 5.59
C GLY A 687 -12.04 26.05 5.31
N THR A 688 -12.93 26.38 4.38
CA THR A 688 -13.98 25.45 3.96
C THR A 688 -13.37 24.31 3.15
N VAL A 689 -13.51 23.08 3.63
CA VAL A 689 -13.04 21.87 2.94
C VAL A 689 -14.24 21.09 2.42
N SER A 690 -14.34 20.96 1.09
CA SER A 690 -15.39 20.14 0.47
C SER A 690 -14.99 18.67 0.55
N VAL A 691 -15.78 17.86 1.26
CA VAL A 691 -15.59 16.42 1.44
C VAL A 691 -16.41 15.54 0.49
N MET A 692 -17.38 16.15 -0.22
CA MET A 692 -18.02 15.60 -1.42
C MET A 692 -17.64 16.46 -2.61
N ALA A 693 -16.93 15.89 -3.59
CA ALA A 693 -16.34 16.66 -4.67
C ALA A 693 -17.40 17.32 -5.56
N TRP A 694 -17.16 18.59 -5.88
CA TRP A 694 -17.73 19.27 -7.03
C TRP A 694 -16.67 20.22 -7.56
N LYS A 695 -16.30 20.07 -8.82
CA LYS A 695 -15.77 21.15 -9.64
C LYS A 695 -16.64 21.17 -10.88
N SER A 696 -17.27 22.31 -11.14
CA SER A 696 -17.91 22.65 -12.41
C SER A 696 -16.86 22.80 -13.50
#